data_AF-A0AAD4CAB1-F1
#
_entry.id   AF-A0AAD4CAB1-F1
#
_cell.length_a   1.000
_cell.length_b   1.000
_cell.length_c   1.000
_cell.angle_alpha   90.00
_cell.angle_beta   90.00
_cell.angle_gamma   90.00
#
_symmetry.space_group_name_H-M   'P 1'
#
loop_
_entity.id
_entity.type
_entity.pdbx_description
1 polymer ?
#
loop_
_entity_poly.entity_id
_entity_poly.type
_entity_poly.pdbx_seq_one_letter_code
_entity_poly.pdbx_strand_id
1 'polypeptide(L)'
;MHQFQQSQTQPQRQQFDQIQHVSDLTPWMKRTGIYIHLQGLTLSELGPSWKLPQPDQESRLYLICQSVDRVLATTMNILVHDQKLESRQLSRRNARLLNTFQRGETSQDLISELQNLQTQRKYIDTWKQLLCYWERVVEQGHLRDGLFQPSNIQLEAWVEVTDLADELAGLDQEGLSDSDTLNKDRMDFDPIARPQAQLDQATLQFSLSIIQHLVPHNKFNSVLVSYAAARFWSPSQNQWLFLGNYTSILSQLIYDCQILVLAQILKDTTNDSVVDIGAQIIEIRDQWLLNDTNGPVAELLENRLLGFHISRSEVPPAQLRWHADGTTLVWAEVTFHLSDLYTIIFQGLAQAQQLFTEELCLSGRSSPAAEIPAVNLTHLVDNWDATSAGQSFLTDTRNHAYLDPLRSWLITRVGQTPVLFHTFFQKNAAGDEWVISADAAQQYENSVQRFLRAILVPVFLGSGQQGRRTEFIAMRWKNTVLATRDLFLHDGQMLFILSYHKSRHQSNASRWPVRFLLPEVGQLVVQYLTIIQPFREFLHAQTQVPVDLSNYLFSAGKTPWHEDIMTRVVVETGKQHLGKHIHIQAWRHITIGIARRKFTAPEANLLIEEGEGQPYPHTGNRVYGGSINFRAGLTDAGLQEFRQVSQLWHQLVRDPLHFQPGSLATTPAPRRMFPVFSTPSSTPAGSSPRWEWESESSSSAASVPNTPSKRPWALEVLQRMYGDAAQYRSSQQQQAMEHIVNGAGQVLAILRTSEGKSLLYLLPCQLPGAGTTILILPLVVLKAEMQRRCTEAGIEAHVWEPGSMPNQLYSCPLIIVAVEQAVRPQFRGFLNQLSVANQLDRVVFDECYETSTSSPGASLSDDFFNWNHAAISIIAV
;
A
#
# COMPACT_ATOMS: atom_id res chain seq x y z
N MET A 1 54.49 11.50 -18.72
CA MET A 1 53.56 11.48 -17.57
C MET A 1 52.54 12.62 -17.59
N HIS A 2 52.91 13.87 -17.88
CA HIS A 2 51.96 14.99 -17.97
C HIS A 2 50.90 14.86 -19.07
N GLN A 3 51.23 14.25 -20.23
CA GLN A 3 50.24 13.94 -21.29
C GLN A 3 49.31 12.76 -20.93
N PHE A 4 49.71 11.89 -20.00
CA PHE A 4 48.88 10.75 -19.56
C PHE A 4 47.81 11.22 -18.56
N GLN A 5 48.14 12.20 -17.71
CA GLN A 5 47.19 12.81 -16.76
C GLN A 5 46.18 13.75 -17.42
N GLN A 6 46.50 14.42 -18.53
CA GLN A 6 45.53 15.24 -19.28
C GLN A 6 44.49 14.41 -20.05
N SER A 7 44.73 13.12 -20.27
CA SER A 7 43.77 12.24 -20.96
C SER A 7 42.62 11.73 -20.08
N GLN A 8 42.70 11.92 -18.75
CA GLN A 8 41.70 11.44 -17.78
C GLN A 8 40.75 12.52 -17.24
N THR A 9 40.88 13.79 -17.66
CA THR A 9 40.07 14.91 -17.15
C THR A 9 39.15 15.56 -18.19
N GLN A 10 38.96 14.94 -19.36
CA GLN A 10 37.84 15.27 -20.23
C GLN A 10 36.76 14.17 -20.09
N PRO A 11 35.51 14.50 -19.73
CA PRO A 11 34.43 13.52 -19.79
C PRO A 11 34.35 13.02 -21.24
N GLN A 12 34.64 11.73 -21.45
CA GLN A 12 34.48 11.11 -22.76
C GLN A 12 33.03 11.34 -23.20
N ARG A 13 32.85 11.99 -24.34
CA ARG A 13 31.53 12.10 -25.00
C ARG A 13 31.09 10.69 -25.36
N GLN A 14 30.29 10.06 -24.49
CA GLN A 14 29.71 8.76 -24.75
C GLN A 14 28.60 8.94 -25.79
N GLN A 15 28.94 8.70 -27.05
CA GLN A 15 27.97 8.54 -28.13
C GLN A 15 27.29 7.18 -27.98
N PHE A 16 25.98 7.15 -28.23
CA PHE A 16 25.18 5.94 -28.15
C PHE A 16 25.41 4.96 -29.33
N ASP A 17 26.48 5.18 -30.10
CA ASP A 17 26.94 4.30 -31.18
C ASP A 17 27.89 3.19 -30.72
N GLN A 18 28.23 3.13 -29.43
CA GLN A 18 29.12 2.10 -28.87
C GLN A 18 28.39 0.86 -28.34
N ILE A 19 27.37 0.35 -29.04
CA ILE A 19 26.88 -1.02 -28.76
C ILE A 19 27.92 -1.97 -29.38
N GLN A 20 28.92 -2.34 -28.59
CA GLN A 20 30.01 -3.22 -29.05
C GLN A 20 29.51 -4.66 -29.22
N HIS A 21 28.52 -5.07 -28.43
CA HIS A 21 27.93 -6.40 -28.52
C HIS A 21 26.42 -6.40 -28.19
N VAL A 22 25.67 -7.34 -28.77
CA VAL A 22 24.20 -7.48 -28.57
C VAL A 22 23.83 -7.79 -27.10
N SER A 23 24.79 -8.22 -26.28
CA SER A 23 24.62 -8.39 -24.82
C SER A 23 24.55 -7.09 -24.04
N ASP A 24 25.04 -5.99 -24.60
CA ASP A 24 25.09 -4.69 -23.92
C ASP A 24 23.70 -4.04 -23.87
N LEU A 25 22.75 -4.58 -24.65
CA LEU A 25 21.36 -4.18 -24.69
C LEU A 25 20.51 -5.05 -23.75
N THR A 26 19.83 -4.39 -22.82
CA THR A 26 18.83 -5.05 -21.97
C THR A 26 17.66 -5.58 -22.81
N PRO A 27 16.98 -6.67 -22.40
CA PRO A 27 15.77 -7.16 -23.07
C PRO A 27 14.70 -6.07 -23.21
N TRP A 28 14.62 -5.17 -22.24
CA TRP A 28 13.80 -3.97 -22.27
C TRP A 28 14.13 -3.07 -23.46
N MET A 29 15.41 -2.68 -23.63
CA MET A 29 15.83 -1.82 -24.74
C MET A 29 15.50 -2.47 -26.08
N LYS A 30 15.73 -3.79 -26.21
CA LYS A 30 15.41 -4.55 -27.42
C LYS A 30 13.92 -4.54 -27.75
N ARG A 31 13.05 -4.84 -26.78
CA ARG A 31 11.58 -4.88 -26.97
C ARG A 31 10.99 -3.51 -27.26
N THR A 32 11.48 -2.48 -26.58
CA THR A 32 10.95 -1.11 -26.72
C THR A 32 11.50 -0.39 -27.94
N GLY A 33 12.68 -0.78 -28.45
CA GLY A 33 13.34 -0.11 -29.57
C GLY A 33 13.97 1.23 -29.19
N ILE A 34 14.03 1.58 -27.89
CA ILE A 34 14.65 2.83 -27.40
C ILE A 34 16.09 2.96 -27.90
N TYR A 35 16.80 1.84 -28.00
CA TYR A 35 18.19 1.87 -28.47
C TYR A 35 18.33 2.17 -29.97
N ILE A 36 17.29 1.93 -30.77
CA ILE A 36 17.30 2.31 -32.19
C ILE A 36 17.01 3.80 -32.28
N HIS A 37 16.03 4.25 -31.51
CA HIS A 37 15.60 5.65 -31.48
C HIS A 37 16.73 6.60 -31.10
N LEU A 38 17.47 6.29 -30.03
CA LEU A 38 18.54 7.17 -29.52
C LEU A 38 19.89 6.99 -30.23
N GLN A 39 19.99 6.11 -31.23
CA GLN A 39 21.24 5.83 -31.96
C GLN A 39 21.84 7.12 -32.56
N GLY A 40 23.16 7.26 -32.51
CA GLY A 40 23.86 8.47 -32.99
C GLY A 40 23.80 9.69 -32.06
N LEU A 41 23.03 9.65 -30.96
CA LEU A 41 22.98 10.77 -30.02
C LEU A 41 24.10 10.71 -28.97
N THR A 42 24.56 11.87 -28.52
CA THR A 42 25.46 11.97 -27.38
C THR A 42 24.65 11.89 -26.09
N LEU A 43 24.91 10.90 -25.23
CA LEU A 43 24.11 10.68 -24.01
C LEU A 43 24.17 11.87 -23.03
N SER A 44 25.30 12.60 -23.01
CA SER A 44 25.44 13.83 -22.21
C SER A 44 24.55 14.98 -22.68
N GLU A 45 24.10 14.97 -23.93
CA GLU A 45 23.23 16.01 -24.51
C GLU A 45 21.74 15.75 -24.24
N LEU A 46 21.38 14.51 -23.87
CA LEU A 46 20.01 14.17 -23.50
C LEU A 46 19.56 14.99 -22.29
N GLY A 47 20.31 15.01 -21.18
CA GLY A 47 19.93 15.77 -19.98
C GLY A 47 19.56 17.24 -20.22
N PRO A 48 20.42 18.01 -20.91
CA PRO A 48 20.12 19.38 -21.32
C PRO A 48 18.85 19.52 -22.16
N SER A 49 18.42 18.50 -22.92
CA SER A 49 17.24 18.62 -23.78
C SER A 49 15.93 18.82 -23.01
N TRP A 50 15.84 18.43 -21.74
CA TRP A 50 14.60 18.56 -20.95
C TRP A 50 14.79 19.27 -19.60
N LYS A 51 15.91 19.95 -19.39
CA LYS A 51 16.15 20.75 -18.18
C LYS A 51 15.10 21.87 -18.03
N LEU A 52 14.56 22.08 -16.84
CA LEU A 52 13.62 23.19 -16.60
C LEU A 52 14.32 24.55 -16.82
N PRO A 53 13.60 25.57 -17.33
CA PRO A 53 14.16 26.88 -17.65
C PRO A 53 14.54 27.66 -16.40
N GLN A 54 15.50 28.57 -16.54
CA GLN A 54 15.79 29.60 -15.53
C GLN A 54 15.06 30.90 -15.91
N PRO A 55 14.38 31.57 -14.96
CA PRO A 55 13.57 32.76 -15.25
C PRO A 55 14.36 33.85 -16.00
N ASP A 56 15.62 34.06 -15.61
CA ASP A 56 16.47 35.13 -16.13
C ASP A 56 17.10 34.82 -17.49
N GLN A 57 17.06 33.56 -17.95
CA GLN A 57 17.73 33.11 -19.18
C GLN A 57 16.74 32.68 -20.27
N GLU A 58 15.64 32.05 -19.87
CA GLU A 58 14.65 31.44 -20.76
C GLU A 58 13.25 31.92 -20.33
N SER A 59 13.02 33.24 -20.28
CA SER A 59 11.80 33.88 -19.76
C SER A 59 10.52 33.36 -20.43
N ARG A 60 10.50 33.26 -21.77
CA ARG A 60 9.39 32.68 -22.53
C ARG A 60 9.05 31.26 -22.08
N LEU A 61 10.04 30.38 -22.05
CA LEU A 61 9.86 28.97 -21.67
C LEU A 61 9.47 28.84 -20.18
N TYR A 62 9.93 29.76 -19.34
CA TYR A 62 9.54 29.85 -17.93
C TYR A 62 8.06 30.20 -17.78
N LEU A 63 7.53 31.17 -18.53
CA LEU A 63 6.10 31.52 -18.53
C LEU A 63 5.22 30.36 -19.02
N ILE A 64 5.66 29.64 -20.06
CA ILE A 64 4.99 28.42 -20.53
C ILE A 64 4.98 27.36 -19.41
N CYS A 65 6.09 27.16 -18.69
CA CYS A 65 6.14 26.24 -17.55
C CYS A 65 5.19 26.65 -16.40
N GLN A 66 5.07 27.95 -16.11
CA GLN A 66 4.09 28.44 -15.14
C GLN A 66 2.64 28.21 -15.61
N SER A 67 2.40 28.27 -16.91
CA SER A 67 1.11 27.92 -17.48
C SER A 67 0.75 26.44 -17.25
N VAL A 68 1.71 25.54 -17.45
CA VAL A 68 1.56 24.11 -17.11
C VAL A 68 1.25 23.92 -15.62
N ASP A 69 1.91 24.64 -14.71
CA ASP A 69 1.59 24.61 -13.28
C ASP A 69 0.12 24.93 -13.03
N ARG A 70 -0.38 26.04 -13.60
CA ARG A 70 -1.76 26.49 -13.39
C ARG A 70 -2.77 25.50 -13.95
N VAL A 71 -2.59 25.05 -15.20
CA VAL A 71 -3.51 24.12 -15.87
C VAL A 71 -3.62 22.80 -15.11
N LEU A 72 -2.48 22.17 -14.81
CA LEU A 72 -2.46 20.87 -14.13
C LEU A 72 -2.88 20.99 -12.66
N ALA A 73 -2.37 21.95 -11.90
CA ALA A 73 -2.71 22.09 -10.48
C ALA A 73 -4.20 22.42 -10.27
N THR A 74 -4.76 23.32 -11.08
CA THR A 74 -6.19 23.67 -11.01
C THR A 74 -7.06 22.46 -11.30
N THR A 75 -6.69 21.65 -12.29
CA THR A 75 -7.45 20.45 -12.65
C THR A 75 -7.30 19.34 -11.61
N MET A 76 -6.10 19.14 -11.04
CA MET A 76 -5.90 18.19 -9.95
C MET A 76 -6.68 18.57 -8.68
N ASN A 77 -6.86 19.87 -8.39
CA ASN A 77 -7.70 20.34 -7.28
C ASN A 77 -9.20 19.97 -7.47
N ILE A 78 -9.65 19.70 -8.69
CA ILE A 78 -11.02 19.25 -8.99
C ILE A 78 -11.21 17.75 -8.72
N LEU A 79 -10.11 16.98 -8.68
CA LEU A 79 -10.10 15.59 -8.24
C LEU A 79 -10.21 15.45 -6.71
N VAL A 80 -10.14 16.55 -5.96
CA VAL A 80 -10.31 16.53 -4.52
C VAL A 80 -11.75 16.10 -4.24
N HIS A 81 -11.93 14.85 -3.82
CA HIS A 81 -13.15 14.38 -3.18
C HIS A 81 -13.24 14.98 -1.76
N ASP A 82 -13.19 16.31 -1.63
CA ASP A 82 -13.25 16.95 -0.33
C ASP A 82 -14.68 16.80 0.23
N GLN A 83 -14.80 16.62 1.53
CA GLN A 83 -16.10 16.60 2.19
C GLN A 83 -16.73 18.01 2.29
N LYS A 84 -16.04 19.03 1.76
CA LYS A 84 -16.58 20.38 1.59
C LYS A 84 -17.41 20.45 0.31
N LEU A 85 -18.73 20.49 0.50
CA LEU A 85 -19.78 20.49 -0.52
C LEU A 85 -19.74 21.62 -1.58
N GLU A 86 -18.73 22.51 -1.56
CA GLU A 86 -18.77 23.78 -2.32
C GLU A 86 -17.85 23.81 -3.56
N SER A 87 -16.94 22.86 -3.75
CA SER A 87 -16.13 22.78 -4.98
C SER A 87 -16.76 21.85 -6.02
N ARG A 88 -16.67 22.19 -7.32
CA ARG A 88 -17.06 21.29 -8.43
C ARG A 88 -16.21 20.02 -8.33
N GLN A 89 -16.82 18.88 -7.97
CA GLN A 89 -16.12 17.60 -7.81
C GLN A 89 -16.37 16.68 -8.99
N LEU A 90 -15.33 16.00 -9.47
CA LEU A 90 -15.50 14.89 -10.40
C LEU A 90 -16.18 13.72 -9.67
N SER A 91 -17.29 13.22 -10.22
CA SER A 91 -18.01 12.10 -9.62
C SER A 91 -17.14 10.84 -9.54
N ARG A 92 -17.36 9.97 -8.55
CA ARG A 92 -16.64 8.68 -8.43
C ARG A 92 -16.74 7.83 -9.70
N ARG A 93 -17.90 7.86 -10.37
CA ARG A 93 -18.10 7.18 -11.66
C ARG A 93 -17.14 7.73 -12.72
N ASN A 94 -17.09 9.05 -12.86
CA ASN A 94 -16.26 9.70 -13.88
C ASN A 94 -14.77 9.54 -13.60
N ALA A 95 -14.36 9.57 -12.32
CA ALA A 95 -12.99 9.28 -11.92
C ALA A 95 -12.56 7.83 -12.23
N ARG A 96 -13.45 6.85 -12.08
CA ARG A 96 -13.18 5.46 -12.53
C ARG A 96 -13.11 5.34 -14.05
N LEU A 97 -14.01 6.01 -14.76
CA LEU A 97 -14.02 6.02 -16.23
C LEU A 97 -12.71 6.58 -16.78
N LEU A 98 -12.22 7.69 -16.23
CA LEU A 98 -10.95 8.31 -16.61
C LEU A 98 -9.75 7.42 -16.27
N ASN A 99 -9.83 6.63 -15.20
CA ASN A 99 -8.80 5.67 -14.78
C ASN A 99 -8.89 4.30 -15.48
N THR A 100 -9.74 4.17 -16.49
CA THR A 100 -9.91 2.93 -17.25
C THR A 100 -9.06 2.98 -18.52
N PHE A 101 -8.25 1.95 -18.74
CA PHE A 101 -7.35 1.86 -19.91
C PHE A 101 -7.71 0.75 -20.88
N GLN A 102 -8.81 0.02 -20.62
CA GLN A 102 -9.32 -1.05 -21.49
C GLN A 102 -10.75 -0.77 -21.91
N ARG A 103 -11.07 -1.10 -23.17
CA ARG A 103 -12.38 -0.86 -23.75
C ARG A 103 -13.44 -1.74 -23.11
N GLY A 104 -14.60 -1.16 -22.78
CA GLY A 104 -15.73 -1.90 -22.21
C GLY A 104 -15.56 -2.29 -20.74
N GLU A 105 -14.43 -1.97 -20.11
CA GLU A 105 -14.21 -2.19 -18.68
C GLU A 105 -14.47 -0.91 -17.88
N THR A 106 -14.43 -1.02 -16.56
CA THR A 106 -14.38 0.15 -15.66
C THR A 106 -13.45 -0.18 -14.51
N SER A 107 -12.43 0.66 -14.33
CA SER A 107 -11.47 0.52 -13.24
C SER A 107 -12.19 0.52 -11.88
N GLN A 108 -11.79 -0.38 -10.98
CA GLN A 108 -12.27 -0.35 -9.59
C GLN A 108 -11.69 0.84 -8.83
N ASP A 109 -10.47 1.24 -9.20
CA ASP A 109 -9.74 2.36 -8.63
C ASP A 109 -10.15 3.70 -9.27
N LEU A 110 -10.32 4.70 -8.41
CA LEU A 110 -10.52 6.08 -8.82
C LEU A 110 -9.16 6.67 -9.23
N ILE A 111 -9.12 7.49 -10.28
CA ILE A 111 -8.06 8.50 -10.36
C ILE A 111 -8.24 9.43 -9.17
N SER A 112 -7.21 9.56 -8.35
CA SER A 112 -7.26 10.34 -7.11
C SER A 112 -6.19 11.40 -7.12
N GLU A 113 -6.43 12.47 -6.38
CA GLU A 113 -5.40 13.46 -6.07
C GLU A 113 -4.13 12.80 -5.50
N LEU A 114 -2.98 13.36 -5.86
CA LEU A 114 -1.69 12.93 -5.37
C LEU A 114 -1.53 13.36 -3.90
N GLN A 115 -1.40 12.39 -2.99
CA GLN A 115 -1.46 12.57 -1.52
C GLN A 115 -0.47 13.58 -0.90
N ASN A 116 0.59 13.98 -1.61
CA ASN A 116 1.61 14.91 -1.12
C ASN A 116 1.98 15.91 -2.22
N LEU A 117 2.05 17.20 -1.86
CA LEU A 117 2.47 18.32 -2.74
C LEU A 117 3.80 18.06 -3.46
N GLN A 118 4.75 17.37 -2.83
CA GLN A 118 6.02 16.99 -3.47
C GLN A 118 5.80 16.01 -4.63
N THR A 119 4.85 15.07 -4.48
CA THR A 119 4.50 14.14 -5.55
C THR A 119 3.76 14.88 -6.66
N GLN A 120 2.83 15.76 -6.31
CA GLN A 120 2.15 16.61 -7.28
C GLN A 120 3.12 17.43 -8.14
N ARG A 121 4.06 18.14 -7.50
CA ARG A 121 5.11 18.90 -8.20
C ARG A 121 5.94 18.01 -9.12
N LYS A 122 6.32 16.82 -8.68
CA LYS A 122 7.10 15.88 -9.51
C LYS A 122 6.39 15.46 -10.80
N TYR A 123 5.07 15.30 -10.75
CA TYR A 123 4.25 14.96 -11.91
C TYR A 123 4.22 16.16 -12.86
N ILE A 124 3.79 17.32 -12.36
CA ILE A 124 3.74 18.57 -13.13
C ILE A 124 5.10 18.91 -13.78
N ASP A 125 6.20 18.79 -13.03
CA ASP A 125 7.55 19.03 -13.55
C ASP A 125 7.92 18.05 -14.68
N THR A 126 7.41 16.82 -14.66
CA THR A 126 7.64 15.86 -15.74
C THR A 126 6.97 16.30 -17.04
N TRP A 127 5.77 16.90 -16.98
CA TRP A 127 5.12 17.49 -18.15
C TRP A 127 5.79 18.79 -18.62
N LYS A 128 6.23 19.66 -17.70
CA LYS A 128 7.04 20.86 -18.07
C LYS A 128 8.30 20.49 -18.83
N GLN A 129 9.02 19.48 -18.32
CA GLN A 129 10.24 18.97 -18.96
C GLN A 129 9.97 18.41 -20.36
N LEU A 130 8.78 17.85 -20.63
CA LEU A 130 8.35 17.45 -21.97
C LEU A 130 8.18 18.67 -22.89
N LEU A 131 7.61 19.78 -22.42
CA LEU A 131 7.50 21.00 -23.22
C LEU A 131 8.88 21.64 -23.48
N CYS A 132 9.78 21.62 -22.50
CA CYS A 132 11.17 22.02 -22.72
C CYS A 132 11.88 21.14 -23.75
N TYR A 133 11.58 19.83 -23.74
CA TYR A 133 12.10 18.89 -24.73
C TYR A 133 11.61 19.20 -26.14
N TRP A 134 10.34 19.60 -26.29
CA TRP A 134 9.83 20.09 -27.56
C TRP A 134 10.60 21.33 -28.05
N GLU A 135 10.64 22.40 -27.25
CA GLU A 135 11.31 23.66 -27.59
C GLU A 135 12.76 23.42 -28.03
N ARG A 136 13.50 22.63 -27.24
CA ARG A 136 14.92 22.42 -27.52
C ARG A 136 15.16 21.58 -28.76
N VAL A 137 14.39 20.51 -28.97
CA VAL A 137 14.62 19.60 -30.10
C VAL A 137 14.05 20.14 -31.40
N VAL A 138 12.90 20.80 -31.36
CA VAL A 138 12.21 21.29 -32.57
C VAL A 138 12.68 22.69 -32.95
N GLU A 139 12.69 23.64 -32.03
CA GLU A 139 13.00 25.05 -32.34
C GLU A 139 14.51 25.33 -32.30
N GLN A 140 15.21 24.77 -31.32
CA GLN A 140 16.63 25.06 -31.12
C GLN A 140 17.57 24.07 -31.84
N GLY A 141 17.02 23.02 -32.48
CA GLY A 141 17.81 21.98 -33.14
C GLY A 141 18.74 21.20 -32.21
N HIS A 142 18.43 21.17 -30.90
CA HIS A 142 19.21 20.44 -29.91
C HIS A 142 18.98 18.93 -30.09
N LEU A 143 20.05 18.13 -30.15
CA LEU A 143 20.08 16.73 -30.61
C LEU A 143 20.16 16.60 -32.14
N ARG A 144 19.39 15.69 -32.76
CA ARG A 144 19.38 15.46 -34.21
C ARG A 144 18.05 15.92 -34.80
N ASP A 145 18.13 16.51 -35.99
CA ASP A 145 16.94 16.90 -36.76
C ASP A 145 16.08 15.68 -37.07
N GLY A 146 14.75 15.86 -36.97
CA GLY A 146 13.79 14.78 -37.24
C GLY A 146 13.85 13.62 -36.25
N LEU A 147 14.32 13.84 -35.02
CA LEU A 147 14.29 12.83 -33.96
C LEU A 147 12.87 12.26 -33.79
N PHE A 148 11.86 13.12 -33.87
CA PHE A 148 10.44 12.77 -33.99
C PHE A 148 9.79 13.63 -35.09
N GLN A 149 8.52 13.38 -35.40
CA GLN A 149 7.80 14.07 -36.49
C GLN A 149 6.61 14.86 -35.95
N PRO A 150 6.77 16.17 -35.71
CA PRO A 150 5.68 17.08 -35.39
C PRO A 150 4.54 17.02 -36.42
N SER A 151 3.29 17.04 -35.95
CA SER A 151 2.15 17.29 -36.83
C SER A 151 1.97 18.79 -37.09
N ASN A 152 1.31 19.17 -38.19
CA ASN A 152 1.01 20.58 -38.48
C ASN A 152 0.20 21.23 -37.35
N ILE A 153 -0.74 20.49 -36.75
CA ILE A 153 -1.54 20.95 -35.61
C ILE A 153 -0.64 21.28 -34.41
N GLN A 154 0.36 20.46 -34.13
CA GLN A 154 1.30 20.71 -33.03
C GLN A 154 2.19 21.93 -33.31
N LEU A 155 2.66 22.10 -34.55
CA LEU A 155 3.45 23.27 -34.94
C LEU A 155 2.63 24.56 -34.83
N GLU A 156 1.42 24.57 -35.36
CA GLU A 156 0.50 25.72 -35.29
C GLU A 156 0.16 26.06 -33.83
N ALA A 157 -0.17 25.06 -33.00
CA ALA A 157 -0.45 25.27 -31.59
C ALA A 157 0.78 25.74 -30.81
N TRP A 158 2.00 25.30 -31.17
CA TRP A 158 3.23 25.78 -30.53
C TRP A 158 3.49 27.25 -30.84
N VAL A 159 3.30 27.68 -32.09
CA VAL A 159 3.42 29.10 -32.49
C VAL A 159 2.48 29.97 -31.66
N GLU A 160 1.22 29.57 -31.50
CA GLU A 160 0.26 30.30 -30.65
C GLU A 160 0.74 30.40 -29.19
N VAL A 161 1.27 29.31 -28.63
CA VAL A 161 1.83 29.29 -27.27
C VAL A 161 3.01 30.26 -27.14
N THR A 162 3.94 30.25 -28.09
CA THR A 162 5.12 31.12 -28.04
C THR A 162 4.76 32.58 -28.22
N ASP A 163 3.84 32.91 -29.14
CA ASP A 163 3.40 34.28 -29.39
C ASP A 163 2.73 34.89 -28.14
N LEU A 164 1.84 34.13 -27.48
CA LEU A 164 1.17 34.56 -26.24
C LEU A 164 2.14 34.66 -25.05
N ALA A 165 3.15 33.79 -24.98
CA ALA A 165 4.17 33.88 -23.96
C ALA A 165 5.08 35.10 -24.15
N ASP A 166 5.41 35.45 -25.40
CA ASP A 166 6.19 36.64 -25.74
C ASP A 166 5.39 37.93 -25.48
N GLU A 167 4.07 37.95 -25.78
CA GLU A 167 3.17 39.05 -25.41
C GLU A 167 3.13 39.25 -23.89
N LEU A 168 2.95 38.17 -23.13
CA LEU A 168 2.91 38.20 -21.66
C LEU A 168 4.24 38.67 -21.06
N ALA A 169 5.38 38.25 -21.63
CA ALA A 169 6.71 38.69 -21.19
C ALA A 169 6.93 40.20 -21.43
N GLY A 170 6.36 40.76 -22.50
CA GLY A 170 6.41 42.20 -22.78
C GLY A 170 5.65 43.03 -21.75
N LEU A 171 4.48 42.56 -21.31
CA LEU A 171 3.64 43.25 -20.31
C LEU A 171 4.27 43.27 -18.92
N ASP A 172 4.98 42.21 -18.54
CA ASP A 172 5.69 42.11 -17.25
C ASP A 172 6.88 43.09 -17.18
N GLN A 173 7.46 43.45 -18.33
CA GLN A 173 8.55 44.45 -18.44
C GLN A 173 8.03 45.90 -18.43
N GLU A 174 6.88 46.20 -19.05
CA GLU A 174 6.29 47.54 -19.07
C GLU A 174 5.70 47.96 -17.69
N GLY A 175 5.22 47.00 -16.90
CA GLY A 175 4.73 47.23 -15.53
C GLY A 175 5.81 47.67 -14.52
N LEU A 176 7.09 47.54 -14.88
CA LEU A 176 8.24 48.02 -14.09
C LEU A 176 8.70 49.44 -14.48
N SER A 177 8.22 50.00 -15.59
CA SER A 177 8.61 51.34 -16.06
C SER A 177 7.61 52.47 -15.74
N ASP A 178 6.33 52.14 -15.49
CA ASP A 178 5.26 53.13 -15.28
C ASP A 178 4.74 53.16 -13.83
N SER A 179 5.63 53.15 -12.82
CA SER A 179 5.24 53.32 -11.41
C SER A 179 4.90 54.78 -11.03
N ASP A 180 5.02 55.73 -11.95
CA ASP A 180 4.75 57.15 -11.70
C ASP A 180 3.75 57.72 -12.72
N THR A 181 2.47 57.32 -12.65
CA THR A 181 1.31 58.25 -12.70
C THR A 181 -0.06 57.56 -12.72
N LEU A 182 -0.87 57.87 -11.69
CA LEU A 182 -2.33 58.11 -11.73
C LEU A 182 -3.31 56.95 -12.02
N ASN A 183 -3.97 56.43 -10.96
CA ASN A 183 -5.39 56.70 -10.61
C ASN A 183 -5.99 55.55 -9.77
N LYS A 184 -6.53 55.90 -8.59
CA LYS A 184 -7.12 54.99 -7.59
C LYS A 184 -8.55 54.50 -7.90
N ASP A 185 -9.07 54.73 -9.11
CA ASP A 185 -10.47 54.43 -9.47
C ASP A 185 -10.66 53.25 -10.45
N ARG A 186 -9.68 52.35 -10.59
CA ARG A 186 -9.82 51.09 -11.34
C ARG A 186 -9.49 49.88 -10.46
N MET A 187 -10.45 49.45 -9.64
CA MET A 187 -10.27 48.32 -8.71
C MET A 187 -10.67 46.94 -9.26
N ASP A 188 -10.94 46.76 -10.57
CA ASP A 188 -11.49 45.48 -11.08
C ASP A 188 -10.85 44.91 -12.37
N PHE A 189 -9.69 45.38 -12.81
CA PHE A 189 -9.04 44.83 -14.02
C PHE A 189 -7.56 44.56 -13.79
N ASP A 190 -7.22 43.29 -13.54
CA ASP A 190 -5.84 42.80 -13.59
C ASP A 190 -5.43 42.65 -15.07
N PRO A 191 -4.51 43.48 -15.59
CA PRO A 191 -4.12 43.47 -17.00
C PRO A 191 -3.41 42.17 -17.42
N ILE A 192 -2.87 41.41 -16.47
CA ILE A 192 -2.13 40.16 -16.71
C ILE A 192 -3.09 38.95 -16.76
N ALA A 193 -4.23 39.02 -16.07
CA ALA A 193 -5.14 37.89 -15.91
C ALA A 193 -5.69 37.35 -17.25
N ARG A 194 -6.02 38.22 -18.21
CA ARG A 194 -6.56 37.81 -19.50
C ARG A 194 -5.49 37.18 -20.43
N PRO A 195 -4.34 37.82 -20.68
CA PRO A 195 -3.23 37.20 -21.41
C PRO A 195 -2.77 35.88 -20.79
N GLN A 196 -2.71 35.81 -19.46
CA GLN A 196 -2.36 34.58 -18.74
C GLN A 196 -3.39 33.45 -19.01
N ALA A 197 -4.68 33.75 -18.98
CA ALA A 197 -5.73 32.78 -19.30
C ALA A 197 -5.69 32.33 -20.77
N GLN A 198 -5.28 33.21 -21.69
CA GLN A 198 -5.07 32.85 -23.10
C GLN A 198 -3.87 31.91 -23.25
N LEU A 199 -2.74 32.20 -22.59
CA LEU A 199 -1.57 31.32 -22.57
C LEU A 199 -1.91 29.95 -21.94
N ASP A 200 -2.68 29.93 -20.85
CA ASP A 200 -3.17 28.69 -20.21
C ASP A 200 -4.02 27.86 -21.16
N GLN A 201 -4.86 28.51 -21.97
CA GLN A 201 -5.62 27.82 -22.99
C GLN A 201 -4.75 27.26 -24.12
N ALA A 202 -3.86 28.07 -24.68
CA ALA A 202 -2.98 27.65 -25.76
C ALA A 202 -2.08 26.50 -25.32
N THR A 203 -1.52 26.58 -24.09
CA THR A 203 -0.69 25.53 -23.50
C THR A 203 -1.47 24.23 -23.31
N LEU A 204 -2.75 24.31 -22.91
CA LEU A 204 -3.63 23.15 -22.86
C LEU A 204 -3.86 22.54 -24.25
N GLN A 205 -4.20 23.36 -25.27
CA GLN A 205 -4.41 22.87 -26.64
C GLN A 205 -3.16 22.21 -27.22
N PHE A 206 -2.00 22.83 -27.05
CA PHE A 206 -0.74 22.25 -27.45
C PHE A 206 -0.48 20.91 -26.73
N SER A 207 -0.68 20.85 -25.42
CA SER A 207 -0.53 19.61 -24.65
C SER A 207 -1.49 18.50 -25.11
N LEU A 208 -2.72 18.85 -25.49
CA LEU A 208 -3.68 17.89 -26.06
C LEU A 208 -3.25 17.44 -27.46
N SER A 209 -2.69 18.32 -28.30
CA SER A 209 -2.17 17.95 -29.61
C SER A 209 -1.00 16.95 -29.54
N ILE A 210 -0.25 16.93 -28.43
CA ILE A 210 0.77 15.90 -28.14
C ILE A 210 0.12 14.55 -27.86
N ILE A 211 -0.97 14.53 -27.08
CA ILE A 211 -1.72 13.33 -26.71
C ILE A 211 -2.48 12.78 -27.93
N GLN A 212 -3.09 13.68 -28.70
CA GLN A 212 -3.95 13.39 -29.84
C GLN A 212 -3.16 13.26 -31.16
N HIS A 213 -2.07 12.50 -31.12
CA HIS A 213 -1.19 12.27 -32.26
C HIS A 213 -1.22 10.81 -32.69
N LEU A 214 -1.70 10.53 -33.91
CA LEU A 214 -1.68 9.17 -34.45
C LEU A 214 -0.27 8.77 -34.90
N VAL A 215 0.23 7.65 -34.40
CA VAL A 215 1.56 7.11 -34.72
C VAL A 215 1.52 5.65 -35.19
N PRO A 216 0.84 5.34 -36.32
CA PRO A 216 0.52 3.96 -36.73
C PRO A 216 1.73 3.15 -37.22
N HIS A 217 2.85 3.79 -37.57
CA HIS A 217 4.01 3.13 -38.18
C HIS A 217 5.26 3.19 -37.29
N ASN A 218 5.58 4.37 -36.78
CA ASN A 218 6.71 4.57 -35.88
C ASN A 218 6.23 5.35 -34.66
N LYS A 219 6.11 4.66 -33.52
CA LYS A 219 5.76 5.24 -32.23
C LYS A 219 6.63 6.43 -31.82
N PHE A 220 7.91 6.43 -32.21
CA PHE A 220 8.85 7.50 -31.89
C PHE A 220 8.61 8.79 -32.66
N ASN A 221 7.72 8.79 -33.66
CA ASN A 221 7.25 10.03 -34.28
C ASN A 221 6.49 10.91 -33.28
N SER A 222 5.96 10.35 -32.18
CA SER A 222 5.39 11.13 -31.09
C SER A 222 6.49 11.71 -30.19
N VAL A 223 6.43 13.02 -29.95
CA VAL A 223 7.26 13.69 -28.95
C VAL A 223 7.11 13.05 -27.56
N LEU A 224 5.90 12.60 -27.19
CA LEU A 224 5.64 11.99 -25.89
C LEU A 224 6.43 10.68 -25.71
N VAL A 225 6.44 9.83 -26.75
CA VAL A 225 7.18 8.56 -26.75
C VAL A 225 8.69 8.81 -26.88
N SER A 226 9.10 9.74 -27.74
CA SER A 226 10.51 10.15 -27.90
C SER A 226 11.09 10.67 -26.59
N TYR A 227 10.35 11.55 -25.92
CA TYR A 227 10.70 12.08 -24.61
C TYR A 227 10.79 10.99 -23.55
N ALA A 228 9.79 10.11 -23.47
CA ALA A 228 9.81 8.98 -22.56
C ALA A 228 11.05 8.10 -22.78
N ALA A 229 11.45 7.86 -24.03
CA ALA A 229 12.67 7.12 -24.36
C ALA A 229 13.94 7.85 -23.86
N ALA A 230 14.02 9.16 -24.10
CA ALA A 230 15.15 9.98 -23.67
C ALA A 230 15.29 10.01 -22.12
N ARG A 231 14.16 10.05 -21.41
CA ARG A 231 14.07 9.99 -19.94
C ARG A 231 14.50 8.64 -19.33
N PHE A 232 14.74 7.60 -20.14
CA PHE A 232 15.31 6.35 -19.64
C PHE A 232 16.78 6.51 -19.21
N TRP A 233 17.46 7.54 -19.71
CA TRP A 233 18.81 7.92 -19.29
C TRP A 233 18.79 8.85 -18.06
N SER A 234 19.67 8.61 -17.09
CA SER A 234 19.90 9.49 -15.94
C SER A 234 21.18 10.31 -16.12
N PRO A 235 21.08 11.62 -16.42
CA PRO A 235 22.26 12.47 -16.60
C PRO A 235 23.08 12.64 -15.32
N SER A 236 22.41 12.70 -14.16
CA SER A 236 23.08 12.90 -12.86
C SER A 236 23.89 11.69 -12.41
N GLN A 237 23.45 10.48 -12.78
CA GLN A 237 24.12 9.24 -12.44
C GLN A 237 24.97 8.69 -13.60
N ASN A 238 24.90 9.34 -14.77
CA ASN A 238 25.52 8.90 -16.02
C ASN A 238 25.27 7.41 -16.32
N GLN A 239 24.01 6.97 -16.14
CA GLN A 239 23.59 5.57 -16.33
C GLN A 239 22.13 5.47 -16.76
N TRP A 240 21.75 4.32 -17.33
CA TRP A 240 20.35 3.96 -17.59
C TRP A 240 19.60 3.72 -16.29
N LEU A 241 18.34 4.14 -16.23
CA LEU A 241 17.50 3.93 -15.07
C LEU A 241 17.15 2.45 -14.89
N PHE A 242 17.11 1.98 -13.65
CA PHE A 242 16.43 0.72 -13.33
C PHE A 242 14.95 0.82 -13.70
N LEU A 243 14.36 -0.27 -14.21
CA LEU A 243 12.98 -0.30 -14.68
C LEU A 243 11.96 0.13 -13.63
N GLY A 244 12.18 -0.24 -12.36
CA GLY A 244 11.33 0.23 -11.26
C GLY A 244 11.27 1.75 -11.14
N ASN A 245 12.39 2.45 -11.35
CA ASN A 245 12.45 3.91 -11.34
C ASN A 245 11.85 4.51 -12.62
N TYR A 246 12.08 3.87 -13.77
CA TYR A 246 11.58 4.34 -15.06
C TYR A 246 10.06 4.23 -15.19
N THR A 247 9.46 3.13 -14.72
CA THR A 247 7.99 2.97 -14.71
C THR A 247 7.27 4.07 -13.90
N SER A 248 7.94 4.67 -12.92
CA SER A 248 7.43 5.85 -12.21
C SER A 248 7.31 7.08 -13.12
N ILE A 249 8.23 7.28 -14.08
CA ILE A 249 8.18 8.37 -15.07
C ILE A 249 7.05 8.12 -16.06
N LEU A 250 6.91 6.88 -16.55
CA LEU A 250 5.78 6.51 -17.41
C LEU A 250 4.43 6.76 -16.71
N SER A 251 4.36 6.44 -15.42
CA SER A 251 3.15 6.67 -14.62
C SER A 251 2.85 8.14 -14.39
N GLN A 252 3.86 9.00 -14.29
CA GLN A 252 3.70 10.46 -14.25
C GLN A 252 3.08 10.97 -15.56
N LEU A 253 3.68 10.60 -16.70
CA LEU A 253 3.20 11.01 -18.01
C LEU A 253 1.77 10.55 -18.29
N ILE A 254 1.46 9.28 -18.00
CA ILE A 254 0.09 8.74 -18.20
C ILE A 254 -0.91 9.51 -17.33
N TYR A 255 -0.57 9.79 -16.07
CA TYR A 255 -1.44 10.55 -15.17
C TYR A 255 -1.67 11.96 -15.70
N ASP A 256 -0.62 12.68 -16.11
CA ASP A 256 -0.75 14.03 -16.65
C ASP A 256 -1.58 14.05 -17.94
N CYS A 257 -1.47 13.03 -18.81
CA CYS A 257 -2.36 12.88 -19.96
C CYS A 257 -3.84 12.78 -19.56
N GLN A 258 -4.16 12.01 -18.50
CA GLN A 258 -5.52 11.91 -17.98
C GLN A 258 -6.02 13.26 -17.43
N ILE A 259 -5.15 13.99 -16.71
CA ILE A 259 -5.49 15.31 -16.15
C ILE A 259 -5.73 16.33 -17.26
N LEU A 260 -4.93 16.35 -18.32
CA LEU A 260 -5.09 17.30 -19.44
C LEU A 260 -6.37 17.04 -20.24
N VAL A 261 -6.70 15.77 -20.48
CA VAL A 261 -7.99 15.39 -21.08
C VAL A 261 -9.15 15.84 -20.20
N LEU A 262 -9.04 15.67 -18.88
CA LEU A 262 -10.06 16.16 -17.95
C LEU A 262 -10.15 17.69 -17.98
N ALA A 263 -9.03 18.41 -18.06
CA ALA A 263 -9.01 19.87 -18.14
C ALA A 263 -9.79 20.38 -19.36
N GLN A 264 -9.63 19.71 -20.51
CA GLN A 264 -10.39 20.01 -21.73
C GLN A 264 -11.90 19.82 -21.52
N ILE A 265 -12.30 18.64 -21.02
CA ILE A 265 -13.71 18.29 -20.78
C ILE A 265 -14.36 19.27 -19.82
N LEU A 266 -13.67 19.62 -18.73
CA LEU A 266 -14.19 20.58 -17.74
C LEU A 266 -14.34 21.98 -18.35
N LYS A 267 -13.41 22.40 -19.21
CA LYS A 267 -13.53 23.67 -19.92
C LYS A 267 -14.76 23.67 -20.84
N ASP A 268 -14.94 22.62 -21.63
CA ASP A 268 -16.04 22.51 -22.60
C ASP A 268 -17.42 22.41 -21.91
N THR A 269 -17.45 21.93 -20.67
CA THR A 269 -18.68 21.76 -19.88
C THR A 269 -18.92 22.87 -18.85
N THR A 270 -18.03 23.86 -18.74
CA THR A 270 -18.07 24.89 -17.68
C THR A 270 -19.38 25.69 -17.63
N ASN A 271 -20.05 25.86 -18.77
CA ASN A 271 -21.27 26.64 -18.93
C ASN A 271 -22.55 25.81 -19.15
N ASP A 272 -22.44 24.47 -19.22
CA ASP A 272 -23.56 23.61 -19.55
C ASP A 272 -23.78 22.52 -18.49
N SER A 273 -24.71 22.80 -17.57
CA SER A 273 -25.07 21.89 -16.47
C SER A 273 -25.77 20.60 -16.92
N VAL A 274 -26.13 20.46 -18.20
CA VAL A 274 -26.88 19.33 -18.74
C VAL A 274 -25.97 18.27 -19.38
N VAL A 275 -24.69 18.58 -19.59
CA VAL A 275 -23.76 17.69 -20.30
C VAL A 275 -23.29 16.52 -19.43
N ASP A 276 -23.42 15.30 -19.96
CA ASP A 276 -22.86 14.10 -19.35
C ASP A 276 -21.32 14.08 -19.52
N ILE A 277 -20.61 14.61 -18.52
CA ILE A 277 -19.14 14.54 -18.40
C ILE A 277 -18.63 13.12 -18.60
N GLY A 278 -19.36 12.09 -18.14
CA GLY A 278 -18.97 10.70 -18.29
C GLY A 278 -18.95 10.25 -19.75
N ALA A 279 -19.88 10.74 -20.58
CA ALA A 279 -19.92 10.45 -22.02
C ALA A 279 -18.73 11.08 -22.75
N GLN A 280 -18.39 12.34 -22.45
CA GLN A 280 -17.21 13.00 -23.03
C GLN A 280 -15.90 12.33 -22.60
N ILE A 281 -15.80 11.89 -21.34
CA ILE A 281 -14.65 11.10 -20.87
C ILE A 281 -14.52 9.85 -21.71
N ILE A 282 -15.61 9.09 -21.90
CA ILE A 282 -15.58 7.85 -22.70
C ILE A 282 -15.13 8.16 -24.13
N GLU A 283 -15.68 9.19 -24.78
CA GLU A 283 -15.36 9.55 -26.15
C GLU A 283 -13.87 9.84 -26.36
N ILE A 284 -13.29 10.77 -25.59
CA ILE A 284 -11.89 11.16 -25.74
C ILE A 284 -10.96 10.03 -25.27
N ARG A 285 -11.28 9.36 -24.16
CA ARG A 285 -10.50 8.25 -23.62
C ARG A 285 -10.42 7.10 -24.62
N ASP A 286 -11.54 6.69 -25.19
CA ASP A 286 -11.64 5.54 -26.09
C ASP A 286 -10.88 5.75 -27.41
N GLN A 287 -10.64 7.01 -27.79
CA GLN A 287 -9.85 7.38 -28.94
C GLN A 287 -8.35 7.49 -28.63
N TRP A 288 -7.97 7.99 -27.45
CA TRP A 288 -6.60 8.45 -27.21
C TRP A 288 -5.88 7.88 -25.99
N LEU A 289 -6.60 7.34 -25.01
CA LEU A 289 -6.02 6.91 -23.72
C LEU A 289 -6.03 5.39 -23.49
N LEU A 290 -6.75 4.61 -24.30
CA LEU A 290 -6.78 3.15 -24.12
C LEU A 290 -5.54 2.46 -24.69
N ASN A 291 -5.28 1.26 -24.19
CA ASN A 291 -4.18 0.40 -24.62
C ASN A 291 -4.33 -0.15 -26.06
N ASP A 292 -5.52 -0.09 -26.64
CA ASP A 292 -5.81 -0.56 -28.00
C ASP A 292 -5.79 0.56 -29.07
N THR A 293 -5.34 1.76 -28.69
CA THR A 293 -5.31 2.93 -29.59
C THR A 293 -3.99 3.03 -30.36
N ASN A 294 -4.01 3.72 -31.51
CA ASN A 294 -2.81 4.05 -32.28
C ASN A 294 -2.14 5.36 -31.80
N GLY A 295 -2.48 5.82 -30.59
CA GLY A 295 -1.94 7.03 -29.97
C GLY A 295 -0.71 6.74 -29.10
N PRO A 296 0.04 7.77 -28.70
CA PRO A 296 1.27 7.61 -27.92
C PRO A 296 1.03 7.11 -26.49
N VAL A 297 -0.15 7.31 -25.92
CA VAL A 297 -0.48 6.87 -24.57
C VAL A 297 -0.56 5.34 -24.49
N ALA A 298 -1.03 4.66 -25.55
CA ALA A 298 -1.03 3.20 -25.64
C ALA A 298 0.40 2.65 -25.49
N GLU A 299 1.37 3.25 -26.18
CA GLU A 299 2.78 2.87 -26.09
C GLU A 299 3.34 3.08 -24.67
N LEU A 300 2.99 4.19 -23.98
CA LEU A 300 3.40 4.40 -22.59
C LEU A 300 2.79 3.33 -21.66
N LEU A 301 1.51 2.96 -21.88
CA LEU A 301 0.81 1.94 -21.11
C LEU A 301 1.45 0.56 -21.29
N GLU A 302 1.72 0.16 -22.53
CA GLU A 302 2.39 -1.10 -22.87
C GLU A 302 3.79 -1.16 -22.24
N ASN A 303 4.58 -0.10 -22.40
CA ASN A 303 5.90 0.03 -21.80
C ASN A 303 5.85 -0.04 -20.27
N ARG A 304 4.85 0.58 -19.63
CA ARG A 304 4.68 0.52 -18.17
C ARG A 304 4.37 -0.90 -17.72
N LEU A 305 3.44 -1.59 -18.38
CA LEU A 305 3.06 -2.97 -18.07
C LEU A 305 4.23 -3.93 -18.28
N LEU A 306 4.95 -3.80 -19.39
CA LEU A 306 6.16 -4.57 -19.68
C LEU A 306 7.25 -4.31 -18.62
N GLY A 307 7.46 -3.06 -18.24
CA GLY A 307 8.42 -2.68 -17.20
C GLY A 307 8.07 -3.29 -15.84
N PHE A 308 6.79 -3.30 -15.45
CA PHE A 308 6.33 -3.99 -14.24
C PHE A 308 6.54 -5.51 -14.33
N HIS A 309 6.26 -6.12 -15.47
CA HIS A 309 6.48 -7.55 -15.66
C HIS A 309 7.97 -7.91 -15.55
N ILE A 310 8.85 -7.20 -16.26
CA ILE A 310 10.29 -7.44 -16.22
C ILE A 310 10.83 -7.20 -14.81
N SER A 311 10.50 -6.09 -14.16
CA SER A 311 10.98 -5.78 -12.81
C SER A 311 10.55 -6.79 -11.73
N ARG A 312 9.43 -7.50 -11.92
CA ARG A 312 9.04 -8.62 -11.04
C ARG A 312 9.90 -9.87 -11.26
N SER A 313 10.36 -10.08 -12.48
CA SER A 313 11.17 -11.25 -12.87
C SER A 313 12.68 -11.02 -12.76
N GLU A 314 13.13 -9.76 -12.81
CA GLU A 314 14.54 -9.38 -12.79
C GLU A 314 15.02 -9.37 -11.34
N VAL A 315 16.02 -10.19 -11.03
CA VAL A 315 16.66 -10.18 -9.72
C VAL A 315 17.52 -8.92 -9.66
N PRO A 316 17.17 -7.89 -8.87
CA PRO A 316 18.02 -6.70 -8.76
C PRO A 316 19.42 -7.13 -8.29
N PRO A 317 20.50 -6.47 -8.77
CA PRO A 317 21.85 -6.76 -8.30
C PRO A 317 21.85 -6.71 -6.77
N ALA A 318 22.56 -7.63 -6.11
CA ALA A 318 22.55 -7.78 -4.66
C ALA A 318 22.96 -6.46 -3.97
N GLN A 319 21.95 -5.63 -3.65
CA GLN A 319 22.10 -4.35 -2.97
C GLN A 319 22.48 -4.57 -1.51
N LEU A 320 22.10 -5.72 -0.96
CA LEU A 320 22.44 -6.16 0.38
C LEU A 320 23.41 -7.35 0.29
N ARG A 321 24.56 -7.23 0.94
CA ARG A 321 25.59 -8.26 0.97
C ARG A 321 25.93 -8.61 2.40
N TRP A 322 25.98 -9.89 2.71
CA TRP A 322 26.50 -10.38 3.99
C TRP A 322 28.00 -10.61 3.88
N HIS A 323 28.75 -10.22 4.90
CA HIS A 323 30.11 -10.71 5.08
C HIS A 323 30.09 -12.20 5.45
N ALA A 324 31.24 -12.86 5.27
CA ALA A 324 31.40 -14.28 5.57
C ALA A 324 31.16 -14.62 7.06
N ASP A 325 31.29 -13.63 7.95
CA ASP A 325 31.01 -13.77 9.38
C ASP A 325 29.52 -14.05 9.69
N GLY A 326 28.60 -13.72 8.78
CA GLY A 326 27.16 -13.82 9.02
C GLY A 326 26.64 -12.86 10.12
N THR A 327 27.44 -11.87 10.50
CA THR A 327 27.14 -10.85 11.52
C THR A 327 27.29 -9.43 10.99
N THR A 328 27.91 -9.24 9.83
CA THR A 328 28.01 -7.94 9.16
C THR A 328 27.26 -7.98 7.84
N LEU A 329 26.46 -6.94 7.59
CA LEU A 329 25.84 -6.73 6.29
C LEU A 329 26.13 -5.33 5.75
N VAL A 330 26.19 -5.22 4.42
CA VAL A 330 26.45 -3.97 3.70
C VAL A 330 25.26 -3.69 2.81
N TRP A 331 24.70 -2.49 2.93
CA TRP A 331 23.72 -1.95 2.00
C TRP A 331 24.18 -0.58 1.51
N ALA A 332 24.38 -0.44 0.20
CA ALA A 332 25.05 0.73 -0.40
C ALA A 332 26.37 1.05 0.33
N GLU A 333 26.50 2.25 0.91
CA GLU A 333 27.69 2.68 1.67
C GLU A 333 27.60 2.35 3.17
N VAL A 334 26.47 1.82 3.64
CA VAL A 334 26.24 1.53 5.06
C VAL A 334 26.70 0.12 5.38
N THR A 335 27.77 0.01 6.15
CA THR A 335 28.20 -1.25 6.78
C THR A 335 27.59 -1.35 8.18
N PHE A 336 26.76 -2.37 8.41
CA PHE A 336 26.00 -2.56 9.63
C PHE A 336 26.35 -3.91 10.27
N HIS A 337 26.93 -3.87 11.47
CA HIS A 337 27.24 -5.07 12.25
C HIS A 337 26.05 -5.37 13.18
N LEU A 338 25.72 -6.64 13.42
CA LEU A 338 24.55 -6.98 14.23
C LEU A 338 24.61 -6.42 15.67
N SER A 339 25.81 -6.26 16.24
CA SER A 339 25.97 -5.58 17.54
C SER A 339 25.54 -4.12 17.53
N ASP A 340 25.51 -3.47 16.36
CA ASP A 340 25.03 -2.09 16.22
C ASP A 340 23.55 -1.97 16.60
N LEU A 341 22.75 -3.06 16.47
CA LEU A 341 21.36 -3.11 16.93
C LEU A 341 21.27 -2.83 18.42
N TYR A 342 22.04 -3.58 19.21
CA TYR A 342 22.07 -3.44 20.65
C TYR A 342 22.49 -2.01 21.01
N THR A 343 23.59 -1.54 20.43
CA THR A 343 24.15 -0.21 20.71
C THR A 343 23.14 0.89 20.43
N ILE A 344 22.56 0.96 19.24
CA ILE A 344 21.67 2.07 18.87
C ILE A 344 20.35 2.05 19.65
N ILE A 345 19.80 0.87 19.93
CA ILE A 345 18.51 0.73 20.64
C ILE A 345 18.70 0.96 22.14
N PHE A 346 19.66 0.30 22.79
CA PHE A 346 19.82 0.39 24.24
C PHE A 346 20.53 1.67 24.69
N GLN A 347 21.42 2.28 23.88
CA GLN A 347 21.92 3.62 24.20
C GLN A 347 20.84 4.69 24.03
N GLY A 348 20.01 4.59 23.00
CA GLY A 348 18.84 5.46 22.84
C GLY A 348 17.83 5.30 23.98
N LEU A 349 17.58 4.06 24.42
CA LEU A 349 16.73 3.78 25.57
C LEU A 349 17.32 4.33 26.87
N ALA A 350 18.62 4.15 27.13
CA ALA A 350 19.28 4.71 28.31
C ALA A 350 19.19 6.24 28.33
N GLN A 351 19.37 6.90 27.18
CA GLN A 351 19.19 8.34 27.05
C GLN A 351 17.73 8.75 27.34
N ALA A 352 16.74 8.02 26.81
CA ALA A 352 15.34 8.28 27.07
C ALA A 352 14.98 8.10 28.55
N GLN A 353 15.52 7.05 29.22
CA GLN A 353 15.33 6.81 30.65
C GLN A 353 15.97 7.91 31.51
N GLN A 354 17.17 8.38 31.13
CA GLN A 354 17.81 9.50 31.81
C GLN A 354 16.97 10.77 31.69
N LEU A 355 16.55 11.15 30.48
CA LEU A 355 15.68 12.32 30.26
C LEU A 355 14.35 12.18 31.01
N PHE A 356 13.74 10.99 30.98
CA PHE A 356 12.52 10.70 31.72
C PHE A 356 12.69 10.95 33.22
N THR A 357 13.77 10.45 33.81
CA THR A 357 14.04 10.56 35.25
C THR A 357 14.44 11.98 35.64
N GLU A 358 15.47 12.52 35.00
CA GLU A 358 16.11 13.78 35.40
C GLU A 358 15.26 15.00 35.01
N GLU A 359 14.72 15.02 33.79
CA GLU A 359 14.02 16.20 33.25
C GLU A 359 12.50 16.12 33.36
N LEU A 360 11.89 14.96 33.07
CA LEU A 360 10.42 14.83 33.03
C LEU A 360 9.85 14.55 34.43
N CYS A 361 10.44 13.63 35.19
CA CYS A 361 10.08 13.40 36.60
C CYS A 361 10.67 14.46 37.55
N LEU A 362 11.44 15.42 37.02
CA LEU A 362 12.09 16.49 37.78
C LEU A 362 12.89 15.91 38.96
N SER A 363 13.65 14.85 38.70
CA SER A 363 14.49 14.14 39.67
C SER A 363 15.98 14.29 39.30
N GLY A 364 16.39 15.52 38.99
CA GLY A 364 17.80 15.84 38.76
C GLY A 364 18.63 15.86 40.05
N ARG A 365 19.95 15.94 39.91
CA ARG A 365 20.91 15.87 41.04
C ARG A 365 20.64 16.89 42.16
N SER A 366 20.13 18.08 41.80
CA SER A 366 19.86 19.16 42.76
C SER A 366 18.56 18.96 43.55
N SER A 367 17.65 18.10 43.08
CA SER A 367 16.37 17.82 43.72
C SER A 367 15.92 16.40 43.36
N PRO A 368 16.55 15.36 43.94
CA PRO A 368 16.20 13.98 43.63
C PRO A 368 14.79 13.65 44.14
N ALA A 369 14.07 12.79 43.43
CA ALA A 369 12.85 12.19 43.94
C ALA A 369 13.20 11.09 44.94
N ALA A 370 12.46 11.04 46.05
CA ALA A 370 12.61 9.95 47.02
C ALA A 370 12.27 8.60 46.38
N GLU A 371 11.21 8.57 45.57
CA GLU A 371 10.82 7.42 44.75
C GLU A 371 10.05 7.92 43.53
N ILE A 372 10.35 7.35 42.36
CA ILE A 372 9.54 7.54 41.14
C ILE A 372 8.61 6.33 41.03
N PRO A 373 7.28 6.53 40.99
CA PRO A 373 6.35 5.44 40.95
C PRO A 373 6.56 4.49 39.77
N ALA A 374 6.62 3.20 40.06
CA ALA A 374 6.63 2.16 39.05
C ALA A 374 5.19 1.76 38.68
N VAL A 375 4.95 1.51 37.38
CA VAL A 375 3.67 0.98 36.90
C VAL A 375 3.84 -0.51 36.63
N ASN A 376 3.09 -1.37 37.32
CA ASN A 376 3.08 -2.78 36.95
C ASN A 376 2.08 -3.02 35.82
N LEU A 377 2.57 -3.18 34.59
CA LEU A 377 1.74 -3.38 33.41
C LEU A 377 0.91 -4.66 33.48
N THR A 378 1.31 -5.68 34.24
CA THR A 378 0.54 -6.93 34.36
C THR A 378 -0.78 -6.77 35.11
N HIS A 379 -0.95 -5.67 35.85
CA HIS A 379 -2.20 -5.35 36.55
C HIS A 379 -3.17 -4.53 35.69
N LEU A 380 -2.68 -3.95 34.60
CA LEU A 380 -3.46 -3.10 33.73
C LEU A 380 -4.16 -3.93 32.66
N VAL A 381 -5.40 -3.55 32.36
CA VAL A 381 -6.22 -4.15 31.30
C VAL A 381 -6.57 -3.12 30.25
N ASP A 382 -6.80 -3.56 29.01
CA ASP A 382 -7.22 -2.66 27.93
C ASP A 382 -8.46 -3.23 27.25
N ASN A 383 -9.42 -2.36 26.93
CA ASN A 383 -10.59 -2.72 26.14
C ASN A 383 -10.32 -2.41 24.66
N TRP A 384 -10.03 -3.44 23.90
CA TRP A 384 -9.72 -3.36 22.48
C TRP A 384 -10.94 -3.02 21.62
N ASP A 385 -12.15 -3.30 22.13
CA ASP A 385 -13.43 -3.03 21.45
C ASP A 385 -13.95 -1.61 21.72
N ALA A 386 -13.29 -0.86 22.60
CA ALA A 386 -13.67 0.51 22.88
C ALA A 386 -13.41 1.40 21.64
N THR A 387 -14.48 1.89 21.02
CA THR A 387 -14.44 2.77 19.84
C THR A 387 -14.78 4.23 20.15
N SER A 388 -15.37 4.51 21.33
CA SER A 388 -15.75 5.86 21.73
C SER A 388 -14.56 6.80 21.83
N ALA A 389 -14.78 8.08 21.52
CA ALA A 389 -13.77 9.12 21.64
C ALA A 389 -13.26 9.20 23.10
N GLY A 390 -11.95 9.41 23.23
CA GLY A 390 -11.26 9.52 24.50
C GLY A 390 -10.89 8.20 25.17
N GLN A 391 -11.32 7.05 24.66
CA GLN A 391 -11.01 5.75 25.24
C GLN A 391 -9.56 5.31 24.98
N SER A 392 -8.91 4.82 26.04
CA SER A 392 -7.66 4.03 26.03
C SER A 392 -7.56 3.25 27.34
N PHE A 393 -6.51 2.44 27.52
CA PHE A 393 -6.23 1.78 28.81
C PHE A 393 -6.15 2.78 29.98
N LEU A 394 -5.79 4.05 29.73
CA LEU A 394 -5.75 5.08 30.77
C LEU A 394 -7.15 5.40 31.31
N THR A 395 -8.17 5.41 30.46
CA THR A 395 -9.56 5.76 30.83
C THR A 395 -10.41 4.53 31.15
N ASP A 396 -9.83 3.33 31.12
CA ASP A 396 -10.51 2.11 31.52
C ASP A 396 -10.71 2.11 33.03
N THR A 397 -11.97 2.04 33.47
CA THR A 397 -12.34 2.14 34.88
C THR A 397 -11.71 1.05 35.75
N ARG A 398 -11.35 -0.09 35.16
CA ARG A 398 -10.69 -1.21 35.85
C ARG A 398 -9.27 -0.86 36.27
N ASN A 399 -8.64 0.14 35.65
CA ASN A 399 -7.28 0.57 35.93
C ASN A 399 -7.19 1.73 36.93
N HIS A 400 -8.30 2.38 37.30
CA HIS A 400 -8.31 3.58 38.13
C HIS A 400 -7.56 3.41 39.46
N ALA A 401 -7.75 2.28 40.16
CA ALA A 401 -7.08 2.02 41.43
C ALA A 401 -5.53 2.02 41.33
N TYR A 402 -4.99 1.68 40.16
CA TYR A 402 -3.55 1.64 39.91
C TYR A 402 -3.02 2.94 39.29
N LEU A 403 -3.84 3.66 38.50
CA LEU A 403 -3.41 4.82 37.73
C LEU A 403 -3.70 6.16 38.42
N ASP A 404 -4.79 6.29 39.18
CA ASP A 404 -5.20 7.57 39.78
C ASP A 404 -4.16 8.17 40.73
N PRO A 405 -3.48 7.40 41.61
CA PRO A 405 -2.41 7.94 42.45
C PRO A 405 -1.22 8.49 41.64
N LEU A 406 -1.01 7.97 40.43
CA LEU A 406 0.12 8.32 39.57
C LEU A 406 -0.12 9.61 38.80
N ARG A 407 -1.39 9.90 38.45
CA ARG A 407 -1.78 11.09 37.68
C ARG A 407 -1.48 12.39 38.42
N SER A 408 -1.62 12.40 39.74
CA SER A 408 -1.36 13.58 40.58
C SER A 408 0.07 13.63 41.11
N TRP A 409 0.85 12.55 41.04
CA TRP A 409 2.17 12.45 41.67
C TRP A 409 3.11 13.60 41.29
N LEU A 410 3.25 13.90 39.99
CA LEU A 410 4.16 14.96 39.54
C LEU A 410 3.65 16.36 39.92
N ILE A 411 2.33 16.57 39.88
CA ILE A 411 1.69 17.82 40.34
C ILE A 411 1.98 18.02 41.84
N THR A 412 1.78 16.97 42.66
CA THR A 412 2.05 16.99 44.10
C THR A 412 3.53 17.23 44.37
N ARG A 413 4.44 16.60 43.63
CA ARG A 413 5.89 16.79 43.76
C ARG A 413 6.30 18.24 43.50
N VAL A 414 5.82 18.83 42.40
CA VAL A 414 6.11 20.24 42.06
C VAL A 414 5.53 21.17 43.13
N GLY A 415 4.32 20.89 43.63
CA GLY A 415 3.66 21.67 44.67
C GLY A 415 4.35 21.59 46.04
N GLN A 416 4.93 20.45 46.40
CA GLN A 416 5.51 20.21 47.73
C GLN A 416 7.01 20.46 47.81
N THR A 417 7.71 20.55 46.68
CA THR A 417 9.16 20.78 46.65
C THR A 417 9.46 22.26 46.44
N PRO A 418 10.00 23.00 47.44
CA PRO A 418 10.11 24.46 47.35
C PRO A 418 10.84 24.97 46.12
N VAL A 419 11.92 24.29 45.71
CA VAL A 419 12.71 24.66 44.53
C VAL A 419 11.90 24.49 43.24
N LEU A 420 11.17 23.38 43.10
CA LEU A 420 10.33 23.12 41.91
C LEU A 420 9.11 24.05 41.89
N PHE A 421 8.51 24.31 43.06
CA PHE A 421 7.41 25.26 43.19
C PHE A 421 7.81 26.63 42.64
N HIS A 422 8.94 27.19 43.10
CA HIS A 422 9.43 28.48 42.59
C HIS A 422 9.96 28.45 41.15
N THR A 423 10.23 27.27 40.59
CA THR A 423 10.61 27.11 39.18
C THR A 423 9.37 27.20 38.28
N PHE A 424 8.27 26.56 38.68
CA PHE A 424 7.05 26.48 37.86
C PHE A 424 6.02 27.56 38.18
N PHE A 425 5.98 28.08 39.40
CA PHE A 425 5.01 29.08 39.85
C PHE A 425 5.68 30.43 40.07
N GLN A 426 5.02 31.47 39.55
CA GLN A 426 5.37 32.87 39.76
C GLN A 426 4.14 33.64 40.21
N LYS A 427 4.33 34.79 40.85
CA LYS A 427 3.19 35.67 41.16
C LYS A 427 2.68 36.33 39.88
N ASN A 428 1.36 36.49 39.76
CA ASN A 428 0.74 37.23 38.67
C ASN A 428 1.15 38.73 38.73
N ALA A 429 0.82 39.51 37.69
CA ALA A 429 1.19 40.92 37.62
C ALA A 429 0.65 41.78 38.79
N ALA A 430 -0.44 41.35 39.42
CA ALA A 430 -1.02 41.98 40.60
C ALA A 430 -0.31 41.59 41.92
N GLY A 431 0.46 40.50 41.94
CA GLY A 431 1.21 40.02 43.11
C GLY A 431 0.38 39.13 44.07
N ASP A 432 -0.88 38.88 43.77
CA ASP A 432 -1.86 38.32 44.71
C ASP A 432 -2.09 36.81 44.50
N GLU A 433 -1.84 36.28 43.31
CA GLU A 433 -2.03 34.86 42.99
C GLU A 433 -0.78 34.21 42.39
N TRP A 434 -0.57 32.94 42.73
CA TRP A 434 0.44 32.10 42.09
C TRP A 434 -0.10 31.53 40.79
N VAL A 435 0.60 31.78 39.70
CA VAL A 435 0.29 31.30 38.35
C VAL A 435 1.48 30.53 37.78
N ILE A 436 1.21 29.62 36.84
CA ILE A 436 2.27 28.87 36.19
C ILE A 436 3.06 29.79 35.24
N SER A 437 4.38 29.72 35.32
CA SER A 437 5.28 30.41 34.39
C SER A 437 5.18 29.80 32.99
N ALA A 438 4.82 30.62 32.00
CA ALA A 438 4.78 30.21 30.60
C ALA A 438 6.15 29.76 30.07
N ASP A 439 7.23 30.41 30.54
CA ASP A 439 8.61 30.03 30.19
C ASP A 439 8.97 28.66 30.78
N ALA A 440 8.64 28.41 32.05
CA ALA A 440 8.87 27.10 32.67
C ALA A 440 8.06 25.99 31.99
N ALA A 441 6.80 26.25 31.64
CA ALA A 441 5.96 25.32 30.88
C ALA A 441 6.55 25.02 29.50
N GLN A 442 7.04 26.04 28.78
CA GLN A 442 7.67 25.87 27.47
C GLN A 442 9.00 25.12 27.56
N GLN A 443 9.83 25.40 28.57
CA GLN A 443 11.05 24.64 28.82
C GLN A 443 10.77 23.18 29.14
N TYR A 444 9.73 22.91 29.93
CA TYR A 444 9.30 21.54 30.22
C TYR A 444 8.82 20.82 28.95
N GLU A 445 8.03 21.48 28.09
CA GLU A 445 7.63 20.90 26.81
C GLU A 445 8.84 20.65 25.89
N ASN A 446 9.86 21.51 25.91
CA ASN A 446 11.12 21.24 25.19
C ASN A 446 11.82 19.98 25.72
N SER A 447 11.80 19.71 27.03
CA SER A 447 12.28 18.45 27.62
C SER A 447 11.45 17.25 27.15
N VAL A 448 10.13 17.38 27.08
CA VAL A 448 9.25 16.35 26.50
C VAL A 448 9.62 16.06 25.05
N GLN A 449 9.84 17.07 24.22
CA GLN A 449 10.25 16.88 22.83
C GLN A 449 11.62 16.18 22.73
N ARG A 450 12.58 16.49 23.62
CA ARG A 450 13.87 15.79 23.70
C ARG A 450 13.69 14.32 24.07
N PHE A 451 12.86 14.01 25.07
CA PHE A 451 12.52 12.64 25.45
C PHE A 451 11.86 11.87 24.30
N LEU A 452 10.85 12.46 23.64
CA LEU A 452 10.16 11.82 22.51
C LEU A 452 11.11 11.53 21.35
N ARG A 453 12.11 12.39 21.10
CA ARG A 453 13.16 12.13 20.08
C ARG A 453 14.06 10.97 20.50
N ALA A 454 14.46 10.90 21.76
CA ALA A 454 15.30 9.83 22.29
C ALA A 454 14.59 8.46 22.26
N ILE A 455 13.31 8.39 22.63
CA ILE A 455 12.54 7.13 22.66
C ILE A 455 12.09 6.67 21.26
N LEU A 456 12.03 7.56 20.26
CA LEU A 456 11.60 7.22 18.90
C LEU A 456 12.42 6.08 18.29
N VAL A 457 13.74 6.11 18.42
CA VAL A 457 14.62 5.10 17.81
C VAL A 457 14.44 3.72 18.47
N PRO A 458 14.43 3.60 19.81
CA PRO A 458 14.08 2.35 20.49
C PRO A 458 12.70 1.80 20.10
N VAL A 459 11.68 2.64 19.95
CA VAL A 459 10.34 2.20 19.52
C VAL A 459 10.38 1.72 18.06
N PHE A 460 11.06 2.48 17.18
CA PHE A 460 11.08 2.23 15.73
C PHE A 460 11.95 1.04 15.35
N LEU A 461 13.23 1.04 15.71
CA LEU A 461 14.20 -0.03 15.40
C LEU A 461 13.97 -1.27 16.28
N GLY A 462 13.57 -1.08 17.54
CA GLY A 462 13.32 -2.17 18.49
C GLY A 462 12.12 -3.03 18.14
N SER A 463 11.27 -2.59 17.23
CA SER A 463 10.08 -3.32 16.79
C SER A 463 10.28 -4.07 15.45
N GLY A 464 11.48 -4.03 14.84
CA GLY A 464 11.76 -4.64 13.53
C GLY A 464 11.41 -3.76 12.34
N GLN A 465 11.05 -4.34 11.20
CA GLN A 465 10.63 -3.57 10.02
C GLN A 465 9.19 -3.09 10.23
N GLN A 466 9.02 -1.77 10.14
CA GLN A 466 7.74 -1.09 10.38
C GLN A 466 7.02 -0.67 9.10
N GLY A 467 5.72 -0.40 9.31
CA GLY A 467 4.83 0.41 8.47
C GLY A 467 5.45 1.73 8.02
N ARG A 468 4.74 2.46 7.16
CA ARG A 468 5.30 3.70 6.58
C ARG A 468 5.59 4.75 7.64
N ARG A 469 6.57 5.61 7.32
CA ARG A 469 6.95 6.82 8.09
C ARG A 469 5.73 7.62 8.57
N THR A 470 4.78 7.89 7.67
CA THR A 470 3.53 8.61 7.96
C THR A 470 2.69 7.93 9.04
N GLU A 471 2.47 6.63 8.89
CA GLU A 471 1.61 5.84 9.78
C GLU A 471 2.25 5.70 11.16
N PHE A 472 3.56 5.46 11.23
CA PHE A 472 4.28 5.30 12.49
C PHE A 472 4.32 6.60 13.32
N ILE A 473 4.56 7.76 12.69
CA ILE A 473 4.55 9.05 13.41
C ILE A 473 3.13 9.43 13.84
N ALA A 474 2.12 9.11 13.04
CA ALA A 474 0.71 9.35 13.35
C ALA A 474 0.11 8.28 14.28
N MET A 475 0.91 7.61 15.10
CA MET A 475 0.47 6.61 16.06
C MET A 475 -0.31 7.26 17.21
N ARG A 476 -1.58 6.89 17.36
CA ARG A 476 -2.48 7.41 18.38
C ARG A 476 -2.45 6.56 19.65
N TRP A 477 -2.41 7.21 20.81
CA TRP A 477 -2.52 6.54 22.11
C TRP A 477 -3.95 6.62 22.69
N LYS A 478 -4.81 7.47 22.12
CA LYS A 478 -6.19 7.72 22.56
C LYS A 478 -7.14 7.78 21.38
N ASN A 479 -8.34 7.22 21.54
CA ASN A 479 -9.37 7.29 20.52
C ASN A 479 -9.81 8.74 20.28
N THR A 480 -10.10 9.06 19.03
CA THR A 480 -10.71 10.30 18.58
C THR A 480 -12.11 10.03 18.06
N VAL A 481 -12.87 11.08 17.74
CA VAL A 481 -14.20 10.95 17.11
C VAL A 481 -14.12 10.27 15.74
N LEU A 482 -13.01 10.46 15.02
CA LEU A 482 -12.86 10.01 13.63
C LEU A 482 -12.11 8.67 13.50
N ALA A 483 -11.26 8.37 14.47
CA ALA A 483 -10.38 7.22 14.45
C ALA A 483 -10.08 6.75 15.86
N THR A 484 -10.09 5.45 16.06
CA THR A 484 -9.60 4.77 17.25
C THR A 484 -8.06 4.81 17.34
N ARG A 485 -7.52 4.52 18.52
CA ARG A 485 -6.08 4.46 18.81
C ARG A 485 -5.36 3.33 18.07
N ASP A 486 -4.04 3.46 18.04
CA ASP A 486 -3.10 2.53 17.43
C ASP A 486 -2.25 1.78 18.48
N LEU A 487 -2.12 2.32 19.70
CA LEU A 487 -1.45 1.68 20.85
C LEU A 487 -2.42 0.92 21.75
N PHE A 488 -2.00 -0.28 22.16
CA PHE A 488 -2.78 -1.19 23.00
C PHE A 488 -1.91 -1.89 24.03
N LEU A 489 -2.53 -2.26 25.16
CA LEU A 489 -1.92 -3.14 26.16
C LEU A 489 -2.54 -4.54 26.09
N HIS A 490 -1.70 -5.57 26.13
CA HIS A 490 -2.13 -6.97 26.17
C HIS A 490 -1.13 -7.86 26.94
N ASP A 491 -1.61 -8.53 27.98
CA ASP A 491 -0.86 -9.33 28.96
C ASP A 491 0.42 -8.64 29.48
N GLY A 492 0.29 -7.38 29.90
CA GLY A 492 1.40 -6.60 30.45
C GLY A 492 2.44 -6.15 29.41
N GLN A 493 2.15 -6.28 28.12
CA GLN A 493 3.02 -5.80 27.04
C GLN A 493 2.30 -4.74 26.20
N MET A 494 3.03 -3.68 25.87
CA MET A 494 2.55 -2.64 24.95
C MET A 494 2.82 -3.08 23.51
N LEU A 495 1.85 -2.86 22.63
CA LEU A 495 1.96 -3.09 21.20
C LEU A 495 1.28 -1.98 20.42
N PHE A 496 1.62 -1.85 19.14
CA PHE A 496 0.87 -1.02 18.22
C PHE A 496 0.38 -1.80 17.01
N ILE A 497 -0.71 -1.30 16.43
CA ILE A 497 -1.33 -1.82 15.21
C ILE A 497 -1.47 -0.64 14.25
N LEU A 498 -0.65 -0.59 13.21
CA LEU A 498 -0.74 0.48 12.20
C LEU A 498 -1.78 0.10 11.13
N SER A 499 -2.67 1.02 10.79
CA SER A 499 -3.62 0.84 9.69
C SER A 499 -2.94 1.08 8.35
N TYR A 500 -2.45 0.03 7.70
CA TYR A 500 -1.80 0.19 6.39
C TYR A 500 -2.79 0.32 5.24
N HIS A 501 -2.62 1.35 4.40
CA HIS A 501 -3.56 1.72 3.33
C HIS A 501 -3.06 1.50 1.89
N LYS A 502 -1.83 1.01 1.64
CA LYS A 502 -1.35 0.81 0.23
C LYS A 502 -1.66 -0.54 -0.40
N SER A 503 -1.84 -1.60 0.37
CA SER A 503 -2.21 -2.92 -0.19
C SER A 503 -3.66 -2.95 -0.66
N ARG A 504 -4.48 -1.96 -0.27
CA ARG A 504 -5.85 -1.80 -0.76
C ARG A 504 -5.91 -1.59 -2.28
N HIS A 505 -4.98 -0.82 -2.84
CA HIS A 505 -4.93 -0.52 -4.28
C HIS A 505 -4.39 -1.65 -5.17
N GLN A 506 -3.76 -2.69 -4.61
CA GLN A 506 -3.19 -3.78 -5.42
C GLN A 506 -3.72 -5.17 -5.05
N SER A 507 -4.27 -5.36 -3.85
CA SER A 507 -4.66 -6.70 -3.35
C SER A 507 -6.00 -6.75 -2.62
N ASN A 508 -6.69 -5.62 -2.42
CA ASN A 508 -7.90 -5.49 -1.58
C ASN A 508 -7.79 -6.08 -0.15
N ALA A 509 -6.62 -6.55 0.28
CA ALA A 509 -6.36 -7.11 1.60
C ALA A 509 -5.77 -6.06 2.54
N SER A 510 -6.46 -5.79 3.65
CA SER A 510 -5.93 -5.00 4.77
C SER A 510 -4.90 -5.83 5.53
N ARG A 511 -3.62 -5.43 5.49
CA ARG A 511 -2.58 -5.98 6.35
C ARG A 511 -2.45 -5.12 7.60
N TRP A 512 -2.52 -5.75 8.77
CA TRP A 512 -2.34 -5.09 10.06
C TRP A 512 -1.00 -5.53 10.65
N PRO A 513 0.10 -4.80 10.41
CA PRO A 513 1.37 -5.09 11.05
C PRO A 513 1.23 -4.82 12.56
N VAL A 514 1.07 -5.89 13.33
CA VAL A 514 1.11 -5.83 14.80
C VAL A 514 2.55 -5.96 15.24
N ARG A 515 2.98 -5.09 16.18
CA ARG A 515 4.31 -5.16 16.78
C ARG A 515 4.23 -4.92 18.28
N PHE A 516 4.79 -5.85 19.04
CA PHE A 516 5.01 -5.66 20.46
C PHE A 516 6.30 -4.86 20.66
N LEU A 517 6.27 -3.89 21.57
CA LEU A 517 7.44 -3.12 21.96
C LEU A 517 8.36 -3.96 22.84
N LEU A 518 9.65 -3.62 22.83
CA LEU A 518 10.58 -4.08 23.87
C LEU A 518 9.98 -3.76 25.25
N PRO A 519 10.00 -4.69 26.23
CA PRO A 519 9.35 -4.49 27.53
C PRO A 519 9.74 -3.17 28.22
N GLU A 520 11.01 -2.80 28.20
CA GLU A 520 11.53 -1.56 28.80
C GLU A 520 11.08 -0.31 28.06
N VAL A 521 10.92 -0.39 26.74
CA VAL A 521 10.37 0.69 25.91
C VAL A 521 8.88 0.83 26.19
N GLY A 522 8.14 -0.27 26.20
CA GLY A 522 6.71 -0.30 26.54
C GLY A 522 6.43 0.25 27.94
N GLN A 523 7.24 -0.16 28.93
CA GLN A 523 7.20 0.37 30.30
C GLN A 523 7.35 1.90 30.30
N LEU A 524 8.36 2.41 29.61
CA LEU A 524 8.67 3.84 29.59
C LEU A 524 7.59 4.65 28.87
N VAL A 525 6.99 4.11 27.80
CA VAL A 525 5.83 4.71 27.12
C VAL A 525 4.60 4.73 28.04
N VAL A 526 4.30 3.64 28.75
CA VAL A 526 3.18 3.60 29.71
C VAL A 526 3.40 4.59 30.86
N GLN A 527 4.61 4.67 31.41
CA GLN A 527 4.96 5.63 32.45
C GLN A 527 4.84 7.08 31.97
N TYR A 528 5.31 7.37 30.75
CA TYR A 528 5.11 8.67 30.11
C TYR A 528 3.62 9.04 30.01
N LEU A 529 2.81 8.14 29.48
CA LEU A 529 1.36 8.36 29.33
C LEU A 529 0.62 8.46 30.66
N THR A 530 1.14 7.85 31.73
CA THR A 530 0.47 7.81 33.04
C THR A 530 0.90 8.94 33.97
N ILE A 531 2.19 9.30 33.97
CA ILE A 531 2.78 10.26 34.94
C ILE A 531 2.98 11.63 34.28
N ILE A 532 3.50 11.65 33.05
CA ILE A 532 3.96 12.87 32.39
C ILE A 532 2.80 13.54 31.64
N GLN A 533 1.99 12.77 30.91
CA GLN A 533 0.89 13.30 30.13
C GLN A 533 -0.14 14.09 30.98
N PRO A 534 -0.57 13.64 32.17
CA PRO A 534 -1.48 14.43 33.02
C PRO A 534 -0.85 15.73 33.52
N PHE A 535 0.45 15.73 33.83
CA PHE A 535 1.15 16.96 34.22
C PHE A 535 1.25 17.94 33.04
N ARG A 536 1.50 17.46 31.82
CA ARG A 536 1.43 18.29 30.61
C ARG A 536 0.04 18.90 30.44
N GLU A 537 -1.02 18.11 30.58
CA GLU A 537 -2.42 18.58 30.53
C GLU A 537 -2.67 19.67 31.59
N PHE A 538 -2.17 19.48 32.81
CA PHE A 538 -2.23 20.47 33.89
C PHE A 538 -1.51 21.79 33.53
N LEU A 539 -0.26 21.72 33.05
CA LEU A 539 0.50 22.91 32.65
C LEU A 539 -0.24 23.70 31.55
N HIS A 540 -0.72 23.00 30.52
CA HIS A 540 -1.44 23.61 29.40
C HIS A 540 -2.74 24.28 29.84
N ALA A 541 -3.53 23.63 30.69
CA ALA A 541 -4.79 24.17 31.18
C ALA A 541 -4.61 25.47 31.99
N GLN A 542 -3.49 25.59 32.72
CA GLN A 542 -3.20 26.75 33.57
C GLN A 542 -2.61 27.93 32.80
N THR A 543 -1.97 27.71 31.65
CA THR A 543 -1.40 28.79 30.81
C THR A 543 -2.42 29.51 29.91
N GLN A 544 -3.72 29.22 30.03
CA GLN A 544 -4.83 29.81 29.24
C GLN A 544 -4.66 29.70 27.70
N VAL A 545 -3.93 28.68 27.20
CA VAL A 545 -3.86 28.37 25.78
C VAL A 545 -4.88 27.25 25.48
N PRO A 546 -6.04 27.55 24.86
CA PRO A 546 -7.08 26.55 24.58
C PRO A 546 -6.65 25.68 23.39
N VAL A 547 -5.79 24.70 23.65
CA VAL A 547 -5.32 23.75 22.66
C VAL A 547 -5.30 22.37 23.31
N ASP A 548 -6.25 21.51 22.94
CA ASP A 548 -6.21 20.09 23.30
C ASP A 548 -4.86 19.50 22.89
N LEU A 549 -4.16 18.89 23.86
CA LEU A 549 -2.94 18.13 23.59
C LEU A 549 -3.23 17.02 22.58
N SER A 550 -2.25 16.72 21.73
CA SER A 550 -2.43 15.76 20.66
C SER A 550 -2.77 14.36 21.18
N ASN A 551 -3.64 13.66 20.45
CA ASN A 551 -3.91 12.23 20.66
C ASN A 551 -2.82 11.33 20.04
N TYR A 552 -1.83 11.93 19.37
CA TYR A 552 -0.67 11.25 18.79
C TYR A 552 0.47 11.16 19.81
N LEU A 553 1.22 10.05 19.80
CA LEU A 553 2.39 9.88 20.69
C LEU A 553 3.52 10.85 20.30
N PHE A 554 3.81 10.95 18.99
CA PHE A 554 4.86 11.82 18.45
C PHE A 554 4.24 13.09 17.86
N SER A 555 4.13 14.14 18.69
CA SER A 555 3.44 15.38 18.32
C SER A 555 4.16 16.63 18.82
N ALA A 556 3.92 17.74 18.12
CA ALA A 556 4.23 19.08 18.61
C ALA A 556 2.95 19.91 18.53
N GLY A 557 2.35 20.26 19.68
CA GLY A 557 1.03 20.90 19.71
C GLY A 557 -0.11 19.92 19.36
N LYS A 558 -0.99 20.27 18.41
CA LYS A 558 -2.14 19.43 18.00
C LYS A 558 -1.80 18.38 16.95
N THR A 559 -0.78 18.62 16.14
CA THR A 559 -0.47 17.82 14.95
C THR A 559 0.64 16.80 15.23
N PRO A 560 0.61 15.64 14.55
CA PRO A 560 1.73 14.72 14.58
C PRO A 560 2.96 15.40 13.97
N TRP A 561 4.15 14.95 14.34
CA TRP A 561 5.39 15.46 13.75
C TRP A 561 5.40 15.34 12.22
N HIS A 562 6.07 16.27 11.54
CA HIS A 562 6.34 16.12 10.11
C HIS A 562 7.28 14.94 9.87
N GLU A 563 7.11 14.21 8.76
CA GLU A 563 7.86 12.99 8.46
C GLU A 563 9.38 13.18 8.50
N ASP A 564 9.86 14.37 8.13
CA ASP A 564 11.29 14.69 8.09
C ASP A 564 11.95 14.75 9.47
N ILE A 565 11.15 14.93 10.53
CA ILE A 565 11.67 14.88 11.91
C ILE A 565 12.15 13.47 12.22
N MET A 566 11.35 12.43 11.90
CA MET A 566 11.73 11.04 12.13
C MET A 566 13.01 10.65 11.38
N THR A 567 13.14 11.05 10.10
CA THR A 567 14.36 10.76 9.32
C THR A 567 15.58 11.42 9.94
N ARG A 568 15.46 12.70 10.34
CA ARG A 568 16.56 13.41 11.01
C ARG A 568 16.94 12.75 12.32
N VAL A 569 15.98 12.40 13.17
CA VAL A 569 16.23 11.73 14.45
C VAL A 569 16.96 10.41 14.25
N VAL A 570 16.50 9.53 13.34
CA VAL A 570 17.15 8.24 13.08
C VAL A 570 18.59 8.43 12.57
N VAL A 571 18.82 9.40 11.67
CA VAL A 571 20.16 9.71 11.13
C VAL A 571 21.07 10.28 12.22
N GLU A 572 20.58 11.22 13.04
CA GLU A 572 21.31 11.84 14.14
C GLU A 572 21.69 10.81 15.21
N THR A 573 20.75 9.95 15.62
CA THR A 573 21.01 8.86 16.57
C THR A 573 22.00 7.85 15.99
N GLY A 574 21.88 7.48 14.71
CA GLY A 574 22.87 6.64 14.03
C GLY A 574 24.27 7.25 14.02
N LYS A 575 24.37 8.57 13.77
CA LYS A 575 25.65 9.29 13.79
C LYS A 575 26.22 9.39 15.20
N GLN A 576 25.39 9.70 16.20
CA GLN A 576 25.79 9.87 17.59
C GLN A 576 26.29 8.56 18.21
N HIS A 577 25.59 7.45 17.99
CA HIS A 577 25.87 6.19 18.67
C HIS A 577 26.72 5.21 17.86
N LEU A 578 26.67 5.28 16.53
CA LEU A 578 27.39 4.36 15.64
C LEU A 578 28.41 5.06 14.74
N GLY A 579 28.40 6.39 14.64
CA GLY A 579 29.19 7.13 13.66
C GLY A 579 28.71 6.93 12.21
N LYS A 580 27.46 6.48 12.00
CA LYS A 580 26.92 6.06 10.69
C LYS A 580 25.67 6.84 10.30
N HIS A 581 25.56 7.20 9.03
CA HIS A 581 24.36 7.83 8.46
C HIS A 581 23.32 6.77 8.09
N ILE A 582 22.50 6.35 9.05
CA ILE A 582 21.46 5.35 8.83
C ILE A 582 20.16 6.04 8.43
N HIS A 583 19.88 6.10 7.12
CA HIS A 583 18.59 6.55 6.62
C HIS A 583 17.51 5.46 6.79
N ILE A 584 16.24 5.87 6.85
CA ILE A 584 15.09 4.95 6.99
C ILE A 584 15.05 3.90 5.86
N GLN A 585 15.42 4.27 4.64
CA GLN A 585 15.51 3.32 3.52
C GLN A 585 16.58 2.26 3.76
N ALA A 586 17.77 2.66 4.21
CA ALA A 586 18.84 1.73 4.56
C ALA A 586 18.38 0.77 5.68
N TRP A 587 17.74 1.30 6.73
CA TRP A 587 17.18 0.49 7.81
C TRP A 587 16.16 -0.55 7.33
N ARG A 588 15.27 -0.16 6.40
CA ARG A 588 14.29 -1.07 5.80
C ARG A 588 14.98 -2.26 5.14
N HIS A 589 15.97 -2.01 4.29
CA HIS A 589 16.70 -3.09 3.62
C HIS A 589 17.56 -3.92 4.58
N ILE A 590 18.23 -3.27 5.54
CA ILE A 590 19.00 -3.93 6.59
C ILE A 590 18.10 -4.92 7.35
N THR A 591 16.90 -4.50 7.73
CA THR A 591 15.96 -5.34 8.46
C THR A 591 15.45 -6.50 7.62
N ILE A 592 15.17 -6.30 6.32
CA ILE A 592 14.82 -7.39 5.40
C ILE A 592 15.95 -8.42 5.32
N GLY A 593 17.20 -7.95 5.19
CA GLY A 593 18.38 -8.79 5.16
C GLY A 593 18.53 -9.62 6.43
N ILE A 594 18.36 -8.99 7.60
CA ILE A 594 18.39 -9.65 8.91
C ILE A 594 17.28 -10.69 9.02
N ALA A 595 16.04 -10.31 8.69
CA ALA A 595 14.87 -11.18 8.77
C ALA A 595 15.06 -12.45 7.94
N ARG A 596 15.44 -12.30 6.65
CA ARG A 596 15.67 -13.44 5.74
C ARG A 596 16.85 -14.33 6.15
N ARG A 597 17.85 -13.79 6.84
CA ARG A 597 19.06 -14.52 7.22
C ARG A 597 18.94 -15.23 8.58
N LYS A 598 18.26 -14.59 9.54
CA LYS A 598 18.24 -15.03 10.95
C LYS A 598 16.93 -15.70 11.37
N PHE A 599 15.85 -15.54 10.62
CA PHE A 599 14.53 -16.09 10.97
C PHE A 599 14.07 -17.11 9.94
N THR A 600 13.15 -17.99 10.33
CA THR A 600 12.48 -18.90 9.39
C THR A 600 11.61 -18.12 8.41
N ALA A 601 11.26 -18.70 7.26
CA ALA A 601 10.45 -18.00 6.26
C ALA A 601 9.09 -17.46 6.80
N PRO A 602 8.32 -18.22 7.60
CA PRO A 602 7.08 -17.70 8.21
C PRO A 602 7.33 -16.51 9.17
N GLU A 603 8.34 -16.61 10.03
CA GLU A 603 8.69 -15.55 10.97
C GLU A 603 9.19 -14.29 10.23
N ALA A 604 10.05 -14.48 9.22
CA ALA A 604 10.55 -13.40 8.38
C ALA A 604 9.39 -12.70 7.66
N ASN A 605 8.40 -13.43 7.15
CA ASN A 605 7.22 -12.87 6.50
C ASN A 605 6.33 -12.04 7.45
N LEU A 606 6.30 -12.38 8.75
CA LEU A 606 5.61 -11.57 9.76
C LEU A 606 6.41 -10.31 10.14
N LEU A 607 7.75 -10.36 10.06
CA LEU A 607 8.64 -9.20 10.26
C LEU A 607 8.66 -8.26 9.07
N ILE A 608 8.65 -8.75 7.82
CA ILE A 608 8.89 -7.97 6.60
C ILE A 608 7.63 -7.69 5.79
N GLU A 609 7.61 -6.52 5.14
CA GLU A 609 6.45 -6.07 4.37
C GLU A 609 6.35 -6.65 2.93
N GLU A 610 7.29 -7.49 2.50
CA GLU A 610 7.45 -7.92 1.10
C GLU A 610 6.71 -9.21 0.71
N GLY A 611 5.94 -9.85 1.59
CA GLY A 611 5.18 -11.05 1.20
C GLY A 611 4.16 -10.71 0.11
N GLU A 612 4.19 -11.38 -1.04
CA GLU A 612 3.12 -11.27 -2.04
C GLU A 612 1.84 -11.92 -1.51
N GLY A 613 0.70 -11.26 -1.72
CA GLY A 613 -0.60 -11.88 -2.03
C GLY A 613 -1.30 -12.82 -1.05
N GLN A 614 -0.68 -13.36 0.01
CA GLN A 614 -1.41 -14.28 0.90
C GLN A 614 -2.04 -13.54 2.09
N PRO A 615 -3.37 -13.61 2.29
CA PRO A 615 -3.98 -13.25 3.56
C PRO A 615 -3.44 -14.17 4.66
N TYR A 616 -3.34 -13.67 5.89
CA TYR A 616 -2.90 -14.49 7.02
C TYR A 616 -3.81 -15.73 7.12
N PRO A 617 -3.26 -16.93 7.40
CA PRO A 617 -4.02 -18.19 7.42
C PRO A 617 -5.23 -18.18 8.37
N HIS A 618 -5.32 -17.20 9.27
CA HIS A 618 -6.38 -17.08 10.27
C HIS A 618 -7.37 -15.93 10.04
N THR A 619 -7.20 -15.11 9.00
CA THR A 619 -8.22 -14.10 8.60
C THR A 619 -9.47 -14.71 7.96
N GLY A 620 -9.45 -16.00 7.63
CA GLY A 620 -10.58 -16.77 7.08
C GLY A 620 -11.61 -17.27 8.10
N ASN A 621 -11.33 -17.19 9.41
CA ASN A 621 -12.27 -17.59 10.47
C ASN A 621 -13.33 -16.51 10.77
N ARG A 622 -13.90 -15.87 9.73
CA ARG A 622 -14.88 -14.79 9.92
C ARG A 622 -16.28 -15.25 10.29
N VAL A 623 -16.61 -16.55 10.28
CA VAL A 623 -18.02 -16.98 10.42
C VAL A 623 -18.32 -18.16 11.36
N TYR A 624 -17.37 -19.01 11.76
CA TYR A 624 -17.73 -20.13 12.65
C TYR A 624 -16.69 -20.39 13.75
N GLY A 625 -17.14 -20.25 15.00
CA GLY A 625 -16.48 -20.78 16.21
C GLY A 625 -15.80 -19.75 17.09
N GLY A 626 -16.52 -19.21 18.08
CA GLY A 626 -16.09 -18.82 19.46
C GLY A 626 -14.77 -18.10 19.76
N SER A 627 -13.94 -17.77 18.78
CA SER A 627 -12.66 -17.07 18.94
C SER A 627 -12.92 -15.60 19.25
N ILE A 628 -12.32 -15.07 20.30
CA ILE A 628 -12.31 -13.63 20.60
C ILE A 628 -11.59 -12.95 19.43
N ASN A 629 -12.35 -12.22 18.61
CA ASN A 629 -11.82 -11.48 17.49
C ASN A 629 -11.37 -10.10 17.98
N PHE A 630 -10.08 -9.79 17.81
CA PHE A 630 -9.57 -8.45 17.96
C PHE A 630 -9.91 -7.62 16.71
N ARG A 631 -9.84 -6.30 16.87
CA ARG A 631 -10.15 -5.30 15.84
C ARG A 631 -9.64 -5.69 14.44
N ALA A 632 -10.47 -5.44 13.43
CA ALA A 632 -10.18 -5.64 12.00
C ALA A 632 -9.90 -7.10 11.55
N GLY A 633 -10.38 -8.09 12.31
CA GLY A 633 -10.30 -9.51 11.95
C GLY A 633 -9.01 -10.20 12.40
N LEU A 634 -8.24 -9.59 13.31
CA LEU A 634 -7.11 -10.22 13.95
C LEU A 634 -7.61 -11.21 15.01
N THR A 635 -7.28 -12.49 14.88
CA THR A 635 -7.62 -13.51 15.90
C THR A 635 -6.59 -13.52 17.02
N ASP A 636 -6.94 -14.09 18.17
CA ASP A 636 -5.98 -14.34 19.26
C ASP A 636 -4.77 -15.15 18.78
N ALA A 637 -5.00 -16.21 17.99
CA ALA A 637 -3.92 -16.98 17.39
C ALA A 637 -2.96 -16.09 16.56
N GLY A 638 -3.51 -15.22 15.70
CA GLY A 638 -2.70 -14.28 14.91
C GLY A 638 -1.93 -13.29 15.80
N LEU A 639 -2.54 -12.81 16.88
CA LEU A 639 -1.88 -11.93 17.85
C LEU A 639 -0.72 -12.64 18.56
N GLN A 640 -0.89 -13.91 18.93
CA GLN A 640 0.18 -14.72 19.54
C GLN A 640 1.35 -14.98 18.56
N GLU A 641 1.07 -15.18 17.27
CA GLU A 641 2.13 -15.28 16.25
C GLU A 641 2.96 -13.99 16.16
N PHE A 642 2.31 -12.82 16.12
CA PHE A 642 3.00 -11.54 16.14
C PHE A 642 3.77 -11.33 17.45
N ARG A 643 3.22 -11.76 18.59
CA ARG A 643 3.92 -11.73 19.88
C ARG A 643 5.20 -12.55 19.83
N GLN A 644 5.11 -13.80 19.36
CA GLN A 644 6.27 -14.71 19.27
C GLN A 644 7.36 -14.10 18.39
N VAL A 645 7.00 -13.58 17.23
CA VAL A 645 7.96 -12.98 16.29
C VAL A 645 8.59 -11.71 16.84
N SER A 646 7.82 -10.83 17.50
CA SER A 646 8.37 -9.67 18.20
C SER A 646 9.34 -10.09 19.33
N GLN A 647 9.03 -11.16 20.08
CA GLN A 647 9.93 -11.68 21.11
C GLN A 647 11.24 -12.22 20.53
N LEU A 648 11.21 -12.94 19.40
CA LEU A 648 12.42 -13.39 18.71
C LEU A 648 13.26 -12.19 18.23
N TRP A 649 12.62 -11.14 17.71
CA TRP A 649 13.32 -9.90 17.36
C TRP A 649 13.97 -9.24 18.59
N HIS A 650 13.28 -9.20 19.74
CA HIS A 650 13.85 -8.68 20.98
C HIS A 650 15.04 -9.50 21.48
N GLN A 651 15.00 -10.83 21.34
CA GLN A 651 16.13 -11.70 21.67
C GLN A 651 17.34 -11.39 20.77
N LEU A 652 17.12 -11.26 19.46
CA LEU A 652 18.16 -10.86 18.53
C LEU A 652 18.76 -9.50 18.89
N VAL A 653 17.95 -8.51 19.25
CA VAL A 653 18.42 -7.17 19.62
C VAL A 653 19.27 -7.20 20.90
N ARG A 654 18.94 -8.08 21.86
CA ARG A 654 19.68 -8.21 23.12
C ARG A 654 20.99 -8.97 22.99
N ASP A 655 20.97 -10.05 22.22
CA ASP A 655 22.16 -10.86 21.98
C ASP A 655 22.30 -11.21 20.49
N PRO A 656 22.74 -10.23 19.67
CA PRO A 656 22.79 -10.41 18.22
C PRO A 656 23.80 -11.46 17.76
N LEU A 657 24.81 -11.76 18.59
CA LEU A 657 25.91 -12.66 18.25
C LEU A 657 25.58 -14.13 18.52
N HIS A 658 24.83 -14.41 19.59
CA HIS A 658 24.45 -15.79 19.94
C HIS A 658 23.02 -16.15 19.54
N PHE A 659 22.30 -15.24 18.85
CA PHE A 659 20.97 -15.51 18.36
C PHE A 659 20.95 -16.72 17.40
N GLN A 660 20.20 -17.76 17.80
CA GLN A 660 19.90 -18.91 16.95
C GLN A 660 18.38 -18.98 16.68
N PRO A 661 17.96 -19.14 15.42
CA PRO A 661 16.55 -19.39 15.11
C PRO A 661 16.07 -20.66 15.80
N GLY A 662 14.94 -20.57 16.51
CA GLY A 662 14.33 -21.71 17.22
C GLY A 662 14.64 -21.82 18.71
N SER A 663 15.38 -20.88 19.33
CA SER A 663 15.67 -20.89 20.78
C SER A 663 14.55 -20.28 21.63
N LEU A 664 13.34 -20.84 21.55
CA LEU A 664 12.40 -20.81 22.67
C LEU A 664 12.22 -22.26 23.12
N ALA A 665 13.06 -22.65 24.09
CA ALA A 665 12.78 -23.79 24.92
C ALA A 665 11.38 -23.64 25.50
N THR A 666 10.56 -24.66 25.28
CA THR A 666 9.40 -25.04 26.08
C THR A 666 9.47 -24.51 27.51
N THR A 667 8.69 -23.47 27.82
CA THR A 667 8.26 -23.22 29.20
C THR A 667 7.03 -24.10 29.44
N PRO A 668 7.05 -25.01 30.43
CA PRO A 668 5.93 -25.90 30.69
C PRO A 668 4.76 -25.10 31.28
N ALA A 669 3.58 -25.24 30.70
CA ALA A 669 2.35 -24.87 31.37
C ALA A 669 2.25 -25.61 32.72
N PRO A 670 1.69 -25.00 33.78
CA PRO A 670 1.66 -25.62 35.11
C PRO A 670 0.82 -26.88 35.08
N ARG A 671 1.45 -28.02 35.42
CA ARG A 671 0.76 -29.25 35.79
C ARG A 671 -0.09 -28.97 37.03
N ARG A 672 -1.41 -28.86 36.88
CA ARG A 672 -2.33 -29.10 38.00
C ARG A 672 -2.46 -30.61 38.19
N MET A 673 -1.71 -31.14 39.14
CA MET A 673 -1.96 -32.43 39.76
C MET A 673 -3.28 -32.37 40.54
N PHE A 674 -4.17 -33.33 40.32
CA PHE A 674 -4.97 -33.91 41.41
C PHE A 674 -4.61 -35.41 41.52
N PRO A 675 -4.61 -35.97 42.74
CA PRO A 675 -3.81 -37.12 43.12
C PRO A 675 -4.41 -38.46 42.68
N VAL A 676 -3.51 -39.42 42.55
CA VAL A 676 -3.75 -40.84 42.23
C VAL A 676 -4.27 -41.59 43.46
N PHE A 677 -5.28 -42.45 43.26
CA PHE A 677 -5.44 -43.71 43.99
C PHE A 677 -5.82 -44.85 43.00
N SER A 678 -4.78 -45.64 42.67
CA SER A 678 -4.68 -47.11 42.51
C SER A 678 -5.95 -47.91 42.13
N THR A 679 -6.00 -48.77 41.10
CA THR A 679 -5.12 -49.88 40.64
C THR A 679 -5.75 -50.51 39.35
N PRO A 680 -5.23 -51.59 38.71
CA PRO A 680 -3.90 -51.84 38.16
C PRO A 680 -3.93 -52.32 36.66
N SER A 681 -2.78 -52.18 35.98
CA SER A 681 -2.25 -52.99 34.86
C SER A 681 -3.18 -53.74 33.87
N SER A 682 -3.21 -53.29 32.60
CA SER A 682 -2.85 -54.09 31.40
C SER A 682 -2.98 -53.27 30.10
N THR A 683 -1.90 -53.13 29.34
CA THR A 683 -1.83 -52.72 27.92
C THR A 683 -2.29 -53.86 26.98
N PRO A 684 -2.43 -53.68 25.64
CA PRO A 684 -2.50 -52.44 24.85
C PRO A 684 -3.56 -52.42 23.71
N ALA A 685 -3.71 -51.21 23.14
CA ALA A 685 -3.96 -50.90 21.72
C ALA A 685 -5.39 -50.95 21.13
N GLY A 686 -5.82 -49.77 20.64
CA GLY A 686 -6.62 -49.65 19.43
C GLY A 686 -8.06 -49.16 19.57
N SER A 687 -8.28 -47.88 19.94
CA SER A 687 -9.50 -47.15 19.56
C SER A 687 -9.40 -45.67 19.93
N SER A 688 -9.42 -44.79 18.93
CA SER A 688 -9.75 -43.36 19.10
C SER A 688 -11.28 -43.23 19.26
N PRO A 689 -11.81 -42.50 20.25
CA PRO A 689 -13.25 -42.29 20.38
C PRO A 689 -13.75 -41.27 19.36
N ARG A 690 -14.78 -41.71 18.65
CA ARG A 690 -15.69 -40.97 17.78
C ARG A 690 -16.49 -39.97 18.62
N TRP A 691 -16.53 -38.70 18.21
CA TRP A 691 -17.44 -37.70 18.77
C TRP A 691 -18.69 -37.62 17.88
N GLU A 692 -19.82 -38.04 18.45
CA GLU A 692 -21.17 -37.97 17.89
C GLU A 692 -21.68 -36.52 17.95
N TRP A 693 -22.36 -36.08 16.88
CA TRP A 693 -23.11 -34.83 16.85
C TRP A 693 -24.59 -35.16 17.10
N GLU A 694 -25.16 -34.58 18.15
CA GLU A 694 -26.58 -34.70 18.49
C GLU A 694 -27.43 -33.93 17.47
N SER A 695 -28.36 -34.66 16.84
CA SER A 695 -29.36 -34.12 15.93
C SER A 695 -30.65 -33.81 16.70
N GLU A 696 -31.01 -32.52 16.82
CA GLU A 696 -32.37 -32.13 17.15
C GLU A 696 -33.22 -31.93 15.89
N SER A 697 -34.38 -32.56 15.95
CA SER A 697 -35.36 -32.84 14.93
C SER A 697 -36.12 -31.63 14.39
N SER A 698 -36.30 -31.59 13.07
CA SER A 698 -37.57 -31.14 12.48
C SER A 698 -38.03 -32.13 11.42
N SER A 699 -39.28 -32.56 11.58
CA SER A 699 -39.90 -33.73 11.01
C SER A 699 -40.52 -33.48 9.63
N SER A 700 -40.16 -34.27 8.63
CA SER A 700 -41.15 -34.95 7.78
C SER A 700 -40.51 -36.19 7.15
N ALA A 701 -41.10 -37.33 7.43
CA ALA A 701 -40.60 -38.64 7.08
C ALA A 701 -40.95 -39.03 5.64
N ALA A 702 -39.94 -39.40 4.86
CA ALA A 702 -40.04 -40.46 3.88
C ALA A 702 -38.73 -41.26 3.91
N SER A 703 -38.80 -42.42 4.56
CA SER A 703 -37.73 -43.38 4.73
C SER A 703 -37.22 -43.93 3.39
N VAL A 704 -35.94 -43.73 3.09
CA VAL A 704 -35.18 -44.59 2.17
C VAL A 704 -34.17 -45.39 3.01
N PRO A 705 -34.07 -46.73 2.87
CA PRO A 705 -33.25 -47.54 3.76
C PRO A 705 -31.76 -47.33 3.54
N ASN A 706 -31.05 -47.29 4.66
CA ASN A 706 -29.61 -47.42 4.78
C ASN A 706 -29.11 -48.58 3.91
N THR A 707 -28.28 -48.29 2.90
CA THR A 707 -27.50 -49.31 2.18
C THR A 707 -26.00 -49.01 2.34
N PRO A 708 -25.17 -50.06 2.48
CA PRO A 708 -23.75 -49.93 2.81
C PRO A 708 -22.97 -49.30 1.65
N SER A 709 -21.87 -48.65 2.01
CA SER A 709 -20.79 -48.11 1.16
C SER A 709 -20.71 -48.73 -0.24
N LYS A 710 -21.13 -47.98 -1.25
CA LYS A 710 -20.90 -48.28 -2.68
C LYS A 710 -20.65 -46.91 -3.32
N ARG A 711 -19.48 -46.59 -3.89
CA ARG A 711 -18.77 -47.30 -4.96
C ARG A 711 -17.28 -46.86 -5.04
N PRO A 712 -16.33 -47.74 -5.43
CA PRO A 712 -14.89 -47.45 -5.52
C PRO A 712 -14.43 -46.80 -6.85
N TRP A 713 -15.32 -46.22 -7.66
CA TRP A 713 -14.95 -45.73 -9.00
C TRP A 713 -14.16 -44.41 -8.98
N ALA A 714 -14.19 -43.61 -7.90
CA ALA A 714 -13.52 -42.30 -7.91
C ALA A 714 -12.00 -42.45 -8.04
N LEU A 715 -11.43 -43.45 -7.37
CA LEU A 715 -10.01 -43.78 -7.51
C LEU A 715 -9.71 -44.42 -8.88
N GLU A 716 -10.59 -45.26 -9.40
CA GLU A 716 -10.45 -45.85 -10.74
C GLU A 716 -10.49 -44.78 -11.85
N VAL A 717 -11.39 -43.80 -11.75
CA VAL A 717 -11.47 -42.67 -12.69
C VAL A 717 -10.27 -41.76 -12.53
N LEU A 718 -9.79 -41.51 -11.30
CA LEU A 718 -8.55 -40.77 -11.04
C LEU A 718 -7.35 -41.44 -11.75
N GLN A 719 -7.23 -42.75 -11.60
CA GLN A 719 -6.17 -43.55 -12.22
C GLN A 719 -6.30 -43.60 -13.74
N ARG A 720 -7.53 -43.63 -14.28
CA ARG A 720 -7.75 -43.51 -15.73
C ARG A 720 -7.37 -42.14 -16.28
N MET A 721 -7.63 -41.06 -15.55
CA MET A 721 -7.32 -39.69 -15.97
C MET A 721 -5.83 -39.36 -15.88
N TYR A 722 -5.13 -39.86 -14.86
CA TYR A 722 -3.76 -39.44 -14.54
C TYR A 722 -2.73 -40.58 -14.40
N GLY A 723 -3.12 -41.84 -14.66
CA GLY A 723 -2.28 -43.04 -14.63
C GLY A 723 -2.47 -43.93 -13.40
N ASP A 724 -2.10 -45.21 -13.51
CA ASP A 724 -2.36 -46.27 -12.50
C ASP A 724 -1.79 -45.98 -11.10
N ALA A 725 -0.75 -45.14 -11.00
CA ALA A 725 -0.13 -44.75 -9.74
C ALA A 725 -0.77 -43.50 -9.10
N ALA A 726 -1.80 -42.90 -9.70
CA ALA A 726 -2.42 -41.68 -9.21
C ALA A 726 -3.10 -41.90 -7.85
N GLN A 727 -2.86 -40.98 -6.92
CA GLN A 727 -3.45 -40.94 -5.58
C GLN A 727 -3.90 -39.51 -5.25
N TYR A 728 -4.82 -39.39 -4.28
CA TYR A 728 -5.18 -38.09 -3.71
C TYR A 728 -3.97 -37.46 -3.01
N ARG A 729 -3.80 -36.14 -3.14
CA ARG A 729 -2.68 -35.38 -2.56
C ARG A 729 -2.76 -35.26 -1.04
N SER A 730 -3.97 -35.33 -0.48
CA SER A 730 -4.20 -35.25 0.96
C SER A 730 -5.48 -36.00 1.35
N SER A 731 -5.59 -36.35 2.64
CA SER A 731 -6.81 -36.92 3.21
C SER A 731 -8.00 -35.98 3.11
N GLN A 732 -7.77 -34.67 3.16
CA GLN A 732 -8.80 -33.64 3.03
C GLN A 732 -9.35 -33.56 1.61
N GLN A 733 -8.48 -33.67 0.59
CA GLN A 733 -8.90 -33.73 -0.82
C GLN A 733 -9.75 -34.98 -1.07
N GLN A 734 -9.35 -36.12 -0.50
CA GLN A 734 -10.12 -37.37 -0.59
C GLN A 734 -11.49 -37.23 0.09
N GLN A 735 -11.57 -36.70 1.30
CA GLN A 735 -12.84 -36.48 2.01
C GLN A 735 -13.78 -35.56 1.24
N ALA A 736 -13.27 -34.44 0.72
CA ALA A 736 -14.06 -33.52 -0.10
C ALA A 736 -14.59 -34.22 -1.37
N MET A 737 -13.74 -35.02 -2.03
CA MET A 737 -14.16 -35.82 -3.18
C MET A 737 -15.25 -36.83 -2.81
N GLU A 738 -15.12 -37.55 -1.70
CA GLU A 738 -16.13 -38.51 -1.24
C GLU A 738 -17.49 -37.84 -1.02
N HIS A 739 -17.52 -36.65 -0.41
CA HIS A 739 -18.76 -35.87 -0.25
C HIS A 739 -19.37 -35.44 -1.59
N ILE A 740 -18.54 -35.00 -2.53
CA ILE A 740 -18.95 -34.57 -3.88
C ILE A 740 -19.49 -35.75 -4.71
N VAL A 741 -18.85 -36.91 -4.59
CA VAL A 741 -19.23 -38.15 -5.27
C VAL A 741 -20.52 -38.74 -4.70
N ASN A 742 -20.71 -38.64 -3.38
CA ASN A 742 -21.91 -39.10 -2.69
C ASN A 742 -23.11 -38.15 -2.85
N GLY A 743 -22.96 -37.05 -3.60
CA GLY A 743 -24.04 -36.11 -3.90
C GLY A 743 -24.47 -35.27 -2.70
N ALA A 744 -23.54 -34.92 -1.80
CA ALA A 744 -23.82 -33.98 -0.72
C ALA A 744 -24.32 -32.64 -1.32
N GLY A 745 -25.46 -32.15 -0.85
CA GLY A 745 -26.16 -31.01 -1.49
C GLY A 745 -25.34 -29.71 -1.56
N GLN A 746 -24.49 -29.43 -0.56
CA GLN A 746 -23.58 -28.29 -0.58
C GLN A 746 -22.23 -28.69 0.02
N VAL A 747 -21.14 -28.42 -0.69
CA VAL A 747 -19.77 -28.74 -0.27
C VAL A 747 -18.89 -27.50 -0.34
N LEU A 748 -18.31 -27.11 0.79
CA LEU A 748 -17.26 -26.08 0.87
C LEU A 748 -15.91 -26.76 1.10
N ALA A 749 -15.05 -26.76 0.08
CA ALA A 749 -13.76 -27.42 0.09
C ALA A 749 -12.61 -26.42 0.27
N ILE A 750 -12.14 -26.26 1.51
CA ILE A 750 -11.02 -25.36 1.83
C ILE A 750 -9.71 -26.14 1.81
N LEU A 751 -8.97 -26.05 0.71
CA LEU A 751 -7.64 -26.66 0.52
C LEU A 751 -6.58 -25.57 0.27
N ARG A 752 -5.29 -25.85 0.53
CA ARG A 752 -4.22 -24.89 0.19
C ARG A 752 -4.07 -24.73 -1.33
N THR A 753 -3.49 -23.61 -1.77
CA THR A 753 -3.11 -23.46 -3.18
C THR A 753 -2.16 -24.58 -3.59
N SER A 754 -2.33 -25.12 -4.79
CA SER A 754 -1.62 -26.31 -5.30
C SER A 754 -1.91 -27.66 -4.61
N GLU A 755 -2.83 -27.76 -3.64
CA GLU A 755 -3.27 -29.06 -3.09
C GLU A 755 -4.22 -29.84 -4.00
N GLY A 756 -4.52 -29.31 -5.21
CA GLY A 756 -5.28 -30.03 -6.24
C GLY A 756 -6.79 -29.81 -6.18
N LYS A 757 -7.22 -28.61 -5.78
CA LYS A 757 -8.63 -28.14 -5.81
C LYS A 757 -9.37 -28.47 -7.10
N SER A 758 -8.74 -28.25 -8.26
CA SER A 758 -9.38 -28.48 -9.56
C SER A 758 -9.84 -29.92 -9.78
N LEU A 759 -9.19 -30.89 -9.13
CA LEU A 759 -9.62 -32.29 -9.21
C LEU A 759 -11.06 -32.48 -8.69
N LEU A 760 -11.48 -31.70 -7.70
CA LEU A 760 -12.79 -31.79 -7.04
C LEU A 760 -13.96 -31.50 -7.98
N TYR A 761 -13.74 -30.79 -9.09
CA TYR A 761 -14.76 -30.54 -10.11
C TYR A 761 -14.46 -31.18 -11.47
N LEU A 762 -13.21 -31.50 -11.79
CA LEU A 762 -12.86 -32.19 -13.03
C LEU A 762 -13.18 -33.69 -13.00
N LEU A 763 -12.78 -34.38 -11.93
CA LEU A 763 -13.02 -35.82 -11.79
C LEU A 763 -14.51 -36.17 -11.85
N PRO A 764 -15.41 -35.40 -11.21
CA PRO A 764 -16.82 -35.71 -11.27
C PRO A 764 -17.51 -35.51 -12.63
N CYS A 765 -16.85 -34.88 -13.60
CA CYS A 765 -17.35 -34.79 -14.98
C CYS A 765 -17.20 -36.13 -15.75
N GLN A 766 -16.34 -37.03 -15.27
CA GLN A 766 -15.94 -38.26 -15.97
C GLN A 766 -16.62 -39.53 -15.43
N LEU A 767 -17.65 -39.34 -14.61
CA LEU A 767 -18.29 -40.42 -13.88
C LEU A 767 -19.37 -41.08 -14.73
N PRO A 768 -19.58 -42.38 -14.56
CA PRO A 768 -20.68 -43.05 -15.23
C PRO A 768 -22.03 -42.42 -14.84
N GLY A 769 -22.69 -41.78 -15.81
CA GLY A 769 -23.98 -41.11 -15.61
C GLY A 769 -23.90 -39.66 -15.12
N ALA A 770 -22.73 -39.01 -15.19
CA ALA A 770 -22.60 -37.58 -14.89
C ALA A 770 -23.34 -36.71 -15.94
N GLY A 771 -24.14 -35.78 -15.46
CA GLY A 771 -24.69 -34.66 -16.22
C GLY A 771 -23.70 -33.48 -16.33
N THR A 772 -24.19 -32.33 -16.78
CA THR A 772 -23.43 -31.11 -16.96
C THR A 772 -22.99 -30.50 -15.62
N THR A 773 -21.71 -30.19 -15.52
CA THR A 773 -21.14 -29.36 -14.45
C THR A 773 -20.97 -27.92 -14.94
N ILE A 774 -21.41 -26.96 -14.14
CA ILE A 774 -21.23 -25.52 -14.43
C ILE A 774 -20.08 -25.01 -13.58
N LEU A 775 -19.01 -24.51 -14.19
CA LEU A 775 -17.86 -23.93 -13.51
C LEU A 775 -17.88 -22.40 -13.65
N ILE A 776 -18.07 -21.70 -12.54
CA ILE A 776 -18.08 -20.24 -12.46
C ILE A 776 -16.69 -19.77 -12.02
N LEU A 777 -16.04 -18.97 -12.86
CA LEU A 777 -14.71 -18.39 -12.62
C LEU A 777 -14.82 -16.86 -12.42
N PRO A 778 -14.06 -16.27 -11.48
CA PRO A 778 -14.08 -14.82 -11.24
C PRO A 778 -13.30 -14.01 -12.27
N LEU A 779 -12.34 -14.62 -12.98
CA LEU A 779 -11.47 -13.93 -13.94
C LEU A 779 -11.54 -14.56 -15.33
N VAL A 780 -11.79 -13.73 -16.35
CA VAL A 780 -11.83 -14.16 -17.78
C VAL A 780 -10.50 -14.75 -18.25
N VAL A 781 -9.37 -14.29 -17.68
CA VAL A 781 -8.02 -14.75 -18.00
C VAL A 781 -7.80 -16.24 -17.64
N LEU A 782 -8.53 -16.79 -16.66
CA LEU A 782 -8.41 -18.18 -16.25
C LEU A 782 -9.13 -19.17 -17.18
N LYS A 783 -9.96 -18.68 -18.12
CA LYS A 783 -10.74 -19.53 -19.03
C LYS A 783 -9.85 -20.35 -19.97
N ALA A 784 -8.85 -19.72 -20.58
CA ALA A 784 -7.96 -20.37 -21.53
C ALA A 784 -7.10 -21.45 -20.86
N GLU A 785 -6.63 -21.18 -19.63
CA GLU A 785 -5.91 -22.18 -18.85
C GLU A 785 -6.82 -23.35 -18.43
N MET A 786 -8.07 -23.07 -18.05
CA MET A 786 -9.02 -24.11 -17.69
C MET A 786 -9.40 -24.99 -18.88
N GLN A 787 -9.62 -24.41 -20.06
CA GLN A 787 -9.84 -25.18 -21.30
C GLN A 787 -8.66 -26.10 -21.62
N ARG A 788 -7.42 -25.63 -21.45
CA ARG A 788 -6.22 -26.47 -21.62
C ARG A 788 -6.25 -27.65 -20.65
N ARG A 789 -6.52 -27.41 -19.35
CA ARG A 789 -6.60 -28.48 -18.33
C ARG A 789 -7.72 -29.48 -18.61
N CYS A 790 -8.85 -29.05 -19.15
CA CYS A 790 -9.94 -29.92 -19.55
C CYS A 790 -9.53 -30.81 -20.73
N THR A 791 -8.84 -30.24 -21.72
CA THR A 791 -8.30 -30.98 -22.88
C THR A 791 -7.28 -32.03 -22.44
N GLU A 792 -6.35 -31.67 -21.55
CA GLU A 792 -5.37 -32.59 -20.96
C GLU A 792 -6.03 -33.72 -20.15
N ALA A 793 -7.18 -33.46 -19.53
CA ALA A 793 -7.97 -34.42 -18.77
C ALA A 793 -8.99 -35.22 -19.61
N GLY A 794 -9.05 -35.00 -20.94
CA GLY A 794 -10.01 -35.66 -21.83
C GLY A 794 -11.47 -35.26 -21.60
N ILE A 795 -11.72 -34.06 -21.08
CA ILE A 795 -13.06 -33.51 -20.81
C ILE A 795 -13.42 -32.51 -21.91
N GLU A 796 -14.51 -32.77 -22.62
CA GLU A 796 -15.09 -31.82 -23.57
C GLU A 796 -15.74 -30.66 -22.80
N ALA A 797 -15.10 -29.49 -22.82
CA ALA A 797 -15.55 -28.31 -22.09
C ALA A 797 -15.93 -27.17 -23.04
N HIS A 798 -17.06 -26.51 -22.78
CA HIS A 798 -17.52 -25.35 -23.55
C HIS A 798 -17.41 -24.07 -22.73
N VAL A 799 -16.91 -22.98 -23.33
CA VAL A 799 -16.91 -21.66 -22.69
C VAL A 799 -18.18 -20.92 -23.08
N TRP A 800 -18.96 -20.52 -22.08
CA TRP A 800 -20.16 -19.74 -22.31
C TRP A 800 -19.84 -18.30 -22.73
N GLU A 801 -20.37 -17.92 -23.89
CA GLU A 801 -20.32 -16.58 -24.45
C GLU A 801 -21.73 -16.08 -24.80
N PRO A 802 -21.96 -14.76 -24.91
CA PRO A 802 -23.28 -14.19 -25.22
C PRO A 802 -23.94 -14.73 -26.52
N GLY A 803 -23.14 -15.24 -27.46
CA GLY A 803 -23.63 -15.87 -28.70
C GLY A 803 -23.73 -17.40 -28.67
N SER A 804 -23.49 -18.05 -27.53
CA SER A 804 -23.58 -19.51 -27.40
C SER A 804 -25.02 -19.99 -27.62
N MET A 805 -25.20 -21.02 -28.45
CA MET A 805 -26.51 -21.57 -28.78
C MET A 805 -26.90 -22.66 -27.76
N PRO A 806 -27.87 -22.40 -26.86
CA PRO A 806 -28.18 -23.29 -25.73
C PRO A 806 -28.54 -24.72 -26.16
N ASN A 807 -29.23 -24.85 -27.29
CA ASN A 807 -29.70 -26.13 -27.85
C ASN A 807 -28.58 -27.11 -28.22
N GLN A 808 -27.33 -26.64 -28.35
CA GLN A 808 -26.18 -27.50 -28.65
C GLN A 808 -25.40 -27.95 -27.41
N LEU A 809 -25.77 -27.46 -26.22
CA LEU A 809 -25.02 -27.65 -24.98
C LEU A 809 -25.64 -28.68 -24.00
N TYR A 810 -26.80 -29.26 -24.34
CA TYR A 810 -27.57 -30.23 -23.55
C TYR A 810 -26.89 -31.62 -23.39
N SER A 811 -25.59 -31.72 -23.61
CA SER A 811 -24.79 -32.94 -23.38
C SER A 811 -23.33 -32.62 -23.06
N CYS A 812 -23.00 -31.34 -22.83
CA CYS A 812 -21.64 -30.92 -22.52
C CYS A 812 -21.31 -31.30 -21.06
N PRO A 813 -20.24 -32.07 -20.79
CA PRO A 813 -19.85 -32.46 -19.43
C PRO A 813 -19.49 -31.26 -18.53
N LEU A 814 -18.88 -30.22 -19.10
CA LEU A 814 -18.42 -29.05 -18.34
C LEU A 814 -18.64 -27.75 -19.13
N ILE A 815 -19.36 -26.80 -18.54
CA ILE A 815 -19.57 -25.48 -19.11
C ILE A 815 -18.89 -24.43 -18.21
N ILE A 816 -17.96 -23.69 -18.77
CA ILE A 816 -17.15 -22.68 -18.08
C ILE A 816 -17.77 -21.31 -18.30
N VAL A 817 -18.03 -20.58 -17.23
CA VAL A 817 -18.79 -19.32 -17.24
C VAL A 817 -18.05 -18.30 -16.39
N ALA A 818 -17.90 -17.07 -16.89
CA ALA A 818 -17.41 -15.98 -16.04
C ALA A 818 -18.53 -15.48 -15.13
N VAL A 819 -18.19 -15.02 -13.93
CA VAL A 819 -19.17 -14.53 -12.95
C VAL A 819 -20.08 -13.43 -13.52
N GLU A 820 -19.57 -12.55 -14.38
CA GLU A 820 -20.33 -11.46 -15.02
C GLU A 820 -21.32 -11.95 -16.09
N GLN A 821 -21.10 -13.16 -16.62
CA GLN A 821 -22.04 -13.81 -17.54
C GLN A 821 -23.04 -14.68 -16.79
N ALA A 822 -22.63 -15.27 -15.66
CA ALA A 822 -23.49 -16.10 -14.82
C ALA A 822 -24.68 -15.32 -14.23
N VAL A 823 -24.52 -14.02 -13.99
CA VAL A 823 -25.59 -13.14 -13.48
C VAL A 823 -26.60 -12.73 -14.55
N ARG A 824 -26.31 -12.95 -15.84
CA ARG A 824 -27.16 -12.44 -16.93
C ARG A 824 -28.43 -13.29 -17.12
N PRO A 825 -29.58 -12.68 -17.47
CA PRO A 825 -30.84 -13.40 -17.65
C PRO A 825 -30.77 -14.54 -18.68
N GLN A 826 -29.99 -14.37 -19.75
CA GLN A 826 -29.81 -15.40 -20.79
C GLN A 826 -29.20 -16.68 -20.23
N PHE A 827 -28.14 -16.56 -19.42
CA PHE A 827 -27.49 -17.71 -18.80
C PHE A 827 -28.37 -18.34 -17.72
N ARG A 828 -29.02 -17.52 -16.89
CA ARG A 828 -29.99 -18.02 -15.88
C ARG A 828 -31.14 -18.81 -16.53
N GLY A 829 -31.63 -18.34 -17.69
CA GLY A 829 -32.63 -19.05 -18.48
C GLY A 829 -32.15 -20.42 -18.96
N PHE A 830 -30.92 -20.49 -19.49
CA PHE A 830 -30.29 -21.75 -19.89
C PHE A 830 -30.06 -22.70 -18.71
N LEU A 831 -29.57 -22.20 -17.58
CA LEU A 831 -29.34 -23.01 -16.39
C LEU A 831 -30.64 -23.63 -15.86
N ASN A 832 -31.73 -22.85 -15.85
CA ASN A 832 -33.05 -23.36 -15.51
C ASN A 832 -33.52 -24.45 -16.49
N GLN A 833 -33.23 -24.31 -17.78
CA GLN A 833 -33.55 -25.34 -18.77
C GLN A 833 -32.76 -26.64 -18.53
N LEU A 834 -31.46 -26.56 -18.21
CA LEU A 834 -30.65 -27.72 -17.84
C LEU A 834 -31.16 -28.42 -16.57
N SER A 835 -31.57 -27.62 -15.57
CA SER A 835 -32.16 -28.12 -14.33
C SER A 835 -33.49 -28.84 -14.58
N VAL A 836 -34.41 -28.23 -15.34
CA VAL A 836 -35.70 -28.83 -15.71
C VAL A 836 -35.53 -30.09 -16.57
N ALA A 837 -34.49 -30.13 -17.40
CA ALA A 837 -34.15 -31.30 -18.21
C ALA A 837 -33.46 -32.44 -17.41
N ASN A 838 -33.23 -32.27 -16.10
CA ASN A 838 -32.43 -33.17 -15.25
C ASN A 838 -31.03 -33.47 -15.83
N GLN A 839 -30.42 -32.46 -16.45
CA GLN A 839 -29.07 -32.54 -17.00
C GLN A 839 -28.04 -31.76 -16.19
N LEU A 840 -28.47 -30.89 -15.27
CA LEU A 840 -27.57 -30.14 -14.39
C LEU A 840 -27.25 -30.95 -13.14
N ASP A 841 -25.99 -31.40 -13.00
CA ASP A 841 -25.56 -32.14 -11.82
C ASP A 841 -25.01 -31.21 -10.73
N ARG A 842 -24.22 -30.20 -11.11
CA ARG A 842 -23.40 -29.42 -10.17
C ARG A 842 -23.18 -27.99 -10.65
N VAL A 843 -23.07 -27.09 -9.68
CA VAL A 843 -22.56 -25.73 -9.89
C VAL A 843 -21.35 -25.53 -9.00
N VAL A 844 -20.24 -25.13 -9.61
CA VAL A 844 -18.94 -24.98 -8.96
C VAL A 844 -18.54 -23.51 -9.00
N PHE A 845 -18.23 -22.96 -7.83
CA PHE A 845 -17.65 -21.64 -7.68
C PHE A 845 -16.17 -21.81 -7.32
N ASP A 846 -15.30 -21.56 -8.30
CA ASP A 846 -13.85 -21.51 -8.05
C ASP A 846 -13.51 -20.14 -7.45
N GLU A 847 -12.63 -20.09 -6.45
CA GLU A 847 -12.23 -18.87 -5.76
C GLU A 847 -13.42 -18.12 -5.13
N CYS A 848 -14.33 -18.87 -4.51
CA CYS A 848 -15.60 -18.36 -3.98
C CYS A 848 -15.45 -17.21 -2.97
N TYR A 849 -14.28 -17.03 -2.34
CA TYR A 849 -14.03 -15.93 -1.41
C TYR A 849 -14.10 -14.55 -2.08
N GLU A 850 -13.79 -14.45 -3.38
CA GLU A 850 -13.82 -13.18 -4.13
C GLU A 850 -15.25 -12.63 -4.30
N THR A 851 -16.26 -13.51 -4.32
CA THR A 851 -17.68 -13.13 -4.47
C THR A 851 -18.31 -12.50 -3.23
N SER A 852 -17.64 -12.55 -2.07
CA SER A 852 -18.18 -12.07 -0.78
C SER A 852 -17.72 -10.65 -0.38
N THR A 853 -16.77 -10.07 -1.10
CA THR A 853 -16.08 -8.82 -0.71
C THR A 853 -16.39 -7.59 -1.56
N SER A 854 -17.37 -7.65 -2.48
CA SER A 854 -17.86 -6.49 -3.22
C SER A 854 -18.66 -5.52 -2.32
N SER A 855 -18.56 -4.22 -2.60
CA SER A 855 -19.26 -3.14 -1.86
C SER A 855 -20.79 -3.24 -1.99
N PRO A 856 -21.58 -2.54 -1.14
CA PRO A 856 -23.03 -2.80 -0.91
C PRO A 856 -24.00 -2.63 -2.11
N GLY A 857 -23.50 -2.34 -3.31
CA GLY A 857 -24.30 -2.20 -4.54
C GLY A 857 -24.19 -3.37 -5.52
N ALA A 858 -23.39 -4.39 -5.20
CA ALA A 858 -23.25 -5.62 -5.99
C ALA A 858 -23.33 -6.83 -5.06
N SER A 859 -24.46 -7.00 -4.36
CA SER A 859 -24.75 -8.21 -3.60
C SER A 859 -24.96 -9.38 -4.56
N LEU A 860 -23.86 -10.06 -4.90
CA LEU A 860 -23.88 -11.40 -5.51
C LEU A 860 -24.47 -12.47 -4.56
N SER A 861 -24.70 -12.14 -3.28
CA SER A 861 -25.22 -13.04 -2.26
C SER A 861 -26.72 -13.33 -2.38
N ASP A 862 -27.56 -12.33 -2.66
CA ASP A 862 -29.01 -12.52 -2.48
C ASP A 862 -29.68 -13.20 -3.69
N ASP A 863 -29.04 -13.13 -4.85
CA ASP A 863 -29.55 -13.63 -6.12
C ASP A 863 -29.07 -15.06 -6.47
N PHE A 864 -27.91 -15.50 -5.95
CA PHE A 864 -27.35 -16.84 -6.20
C PHE A 864 -27.68 -17.85 -5.09
N PHE A 865 -27.80 -17.42 -3.83
CA PHE A 865 -28.19 -18.32 -2.74
C PHE A 865 -29.67 -18.74 -2.79
N ASN A 866 -30.47 -18.17 -3.69
CA ASN A 866 -31.84 -18.59 -3.98
C ASN A 866 -31.94 -19.78 -4.96
N TRP A 867 -30.83 -20.42 -5.35
CA TRP A 867 -30.83 -21.60 -6.25
C TRP A 867 -31.12 -22.93 -5.52
N ASN A 868 -31.80 -22.87 -4.37
CA ASN A 868 -32.08 -23.99 -3.47
C ASN A 868 -33.25 -24.91 -3.93
N HIS A 869 -33.71 -24.80 -5.18
CA HIS A 869 -34.95 -25.46 -5.62
C HIS A 869 -34.79 -26.74 -6.44
N ALA A 870 -33.56 -27.22 -6.66
CA ALA A 870 -33.31 -28.54 -7.25
C ALA A 870 -32.15 -29.22 -6.53
N ALA A 871 -32.13 -30.56 -6.51
CA ALA A 871 -31.10 -31.39 -5.87
C ALA A 871 -29.74 -31.29 -6.59
N ILE A 872 -29.18 -30.08 -6.69
CA ILE A 872 -27.94 -29.73 -7.38
C ILE A 872 -26.86 -29.59 -6.32
N SER A 873 -25.72 -30.26 -6.52
CA SER A 873 -24.57 -30.10 -5.62
C SER A 873 -23.88 -28.76 -5.90
N ILE A 874 -23.91 -27.83 -4.93
CA ILE A 874 -23.13 -26.59 -5.00
C ILE A 874 -21.77 -26.85 -4.38
N ILE A 875 -20.70 -26.64 -5.16
CA ILE A 875 -19.33 -26.86 -4.71
C ILE A 875 -18.62 -25.50 -4.71
N ALA A 876 -18.17 -25.07 -3.55
CA ALA A 876 -17.32 -23.89 -3.40
C ALA A 876 -15.90 -24.35 -3.07
N VAL A 877 -14.94 -24.04 -3.94
CA VAL A 877 -13.57 -24.56 -3.87
C VAL A 877 -12.55 -23.43 -3.75
#